data_AF-C5KKX4-F1
#
_entry.id   AF-C5KKX4-F1
#
_cell.length_a   1.000
_cell.length_b   1.000
_cell.length_c   1.000
_cell.angle_alpha   90.00
_cell.angle_beta   90.00
_cell.angle_gamma   90.00
#
_symmetry.space_group_name_H-M   'P 1'
#
loop_
_entity.id
_entity.type
_entity.pdbx_description
1 polymer ?
#
loop_
_entity_poly.entity_id
_entity_poly.type
_entity_poly.pdbx_seq_one_letter_code
_entity_poly.pdbx_strand_id
1 'polypeptide(L)'
;MSYYQSPFGQNTAGGPSSVPVQSSPFPGGAPQMAPPPQAGQQASGPYGAPPQMPGGQHPMAPPMGQPSVGPPPLPGQHMPGPPASYASTPTNAAPGQAFEYVAPGPALNQSAAMAHGGMVSHGGMAPGGGQVLETAECDPALNARPEFLRSSFSVMPASESTQVKAKLPIGFFCQPLAPTDSQVPVADVIHRCARCRTYLNPFAALNLQLRRWICNLCGHSNGIDVYEPPPEMTCGTVDFIATQDYMVRPPVPPVYVFCFEKSYTAVSTGLVRVAATAIKDTLPSLPERSQIALMTFDDKSHVLFPWHFLQSANGTEYVITDVDDPFLPKPMDSLLVNVYDDAVNATINNVLDSLAEMNPPSVATDCCCVTAAVKMANLVMRHLGGKLSIFSCTKPIELTPSKLKKEERAPDASSMIPPSSSVFKDMTSDLIAVQITVELFVATDNLHMDLASLAPLAKYTGGDMRYYPLFRESFRGEHLRQDIQHMLTRETGFEAVMKFRVSPGYQLKSYHGHLFQRTRDLLVAPNCTEDETFGCIVEVNKDFSGPQARSVCIQAALLYTSSAGERRIRVNTSQYPKSLDVEQVMASCDAQAAAIIMGKYAINESRNVSDARKYLLDTTQAALAGPNARLENLEALPGLVLGLLKSDVFSAAGDITRDARAYEAH
;
A
#
# COMPACT_ATOMS: atom_id res chain seq x y z
N MET A 1 16.76 -9.72 -11.91
CA MET A 1 17.58 -8.67 -11.26
C MET A 1 17.17 -7.33 -11.82
N SER A 2 16.61 -6.43 -11.02
CA SER A 2 16.17 -5.10 -11.46
C SER A 2 16.38 -4.09 -10.32
N TYR A 3 17.50 -3.36 -10.37
CA TYR A 3 17.80 -2.29 -9.43
C TYR A 3 16.99 -1.04 -9.78
N TYR A 4 15.75 -0.97 -9.30
CA TYR A 4 14.98 0.28 -9.31
C TYR A 4 15.61 1.24 -8.28
N GLN A 5 16.32 2.28 -8.75
CA GLN A 5 16.82 3.34 -7.89
C GLN A 5 15.65 4.16 -7.33
N SER A 6 15.79 4.69 -6.10
CA SER A 6 14.73 5.51 -5.50
C SER A 6 14.68 6.90 -6.16
N PRO A 7 13.54 7.33 -6.74
CA PRO A 7 13.43 8.62 -7.42
C PRO A 7 13.46 9.83 -6.47
N PHE A 8 13.43 9.60 -5.14
CA PHE A 8 13.73 10.67 -4.18
C PHE A 8 15.23 11.04 -4.13
N GLY A 9 16.09 10.28 -4.82
CA GLY A 9 17.47 10.61 -5.13
C GLY A 9 18.45 10.27 -4.01
N GLN A 10 19.28 9.25 -4.27
CA GLN A 10 20.63 9.16 -3.73
C GLN A 10 21.60 9.56 -4.84
N ASN A 11 22.44 10.57 -4.60
CA ASN A 11 23.76 10.59 -5.22
C ASN A 11 24.74 11.46 -4.44
N THR A 12 25.99 11.03 -4.44
CA THR A 12 27.13 11.64 -3.76
C THR A 12 27.65 12.87 -4.53
N ALA A 13 28.23 13.83 -3.82
CA ALA A 13 28.77 15.05 -4.41
C ALA A 13 30.17 14.83 -5.01
N GLY A 14 30.49 15.52 -6.13
CA GLY A 14 31.88 15.80 -6.50
C GLY A 14 32.23 15.97 -7.98
N GLY A 15 32.36 17.23 -8.43
CA GLY A 15 33.47 17.69 -9.29
C GLY A 15 33.44 17.37 -10.82
N PRO A 16 33.88 18.32 -11.69
CA PRO A 16 33.87 18.14 -13.15
C PRO A 16 35.23 17.65 -13.71
N SER A 17 35.21 16.93 -14.85
CA SER A 17 36.37 16.72 -15.74
C SER A 17 35.98 16.22 -17.13
N SER A 18 36.86 16.46 -18.12
CA SER A 18 36.79 15.98 -19.51
C SER A 18 38.21 15.60 -19.99
N VAL A 19 38.48 14.97 -21.14
CA VAL A 19 37.74 14.77 -22.41
C VAL A 19 38.01 13.31 -22.90
N PRO A 20 38.04 12.95 -24.19
CA PRO A 20 37.05 13.00 -25.27
C PRO A 20 36.67 11.58 -25.81
N VAL A 21 35.83 11.53 -26.86
CA VAL A 21 35.45 10.31 -27.61
C VAL A 21 36.56 9.85 -28.57
N GLN A 22 36.75 8.52 -28.73
CA GLN A 22 37.42 7.94 -29.91
C GLN A 22 36.87 6.54 -30.27
N SER A 23 37.16 6.04 -31.48
CA SER A 23 36.28 5.16 -32.26
C SER A 23 36.89 3.81 -32.72
N SER A 24 36.11 2.72 -32.57
CA SER A 24 36.15 1.47 -33.40
C SER A 24 37.44 0.61 -33.35
N PRO A 25 37.51 -0.62 -33.92
CA PRO A 25 36.52 -1.43 -34.66
C PRO A 25 36.32 -2.91 -34.19
N PHE A 26 35.47 -3.66 -34.93
CA PHE A 26 35.19 -5.11 -34.87
C PHE A 26 36.42 -6.02 -35.14
N PRO A 27 36.47 -7.30 -34.69
CA PRO A 27 35.67 -8.46 -35.16
C PRO A 27 35.05 -9.31 -34.01
N GLY A 28 34.16 -10.29 -34.17
CA GLY A 28 33.68 -11.04 -35.35
C GLY A 28 33.80 -12.55 -35.09
N GLY A 29 32.68 -13.26 -34.81
CA GLY A 29 32.67 -14.72 -34.58
C GLY A 29 31.40 -15.23 -33.88
N ALA A 30 30.75 -16.24 -34.45
CA ALA A 30 29.54 -16.88 -33.92
C ALA A 30 29.79 -18.37 -33.57
N PRO A 31 29.02 -19.00 -32.65
CA PRO A 31 28.96 -20.45 -32.50
C PRO A 31 27.63 -21.05 -32.96
N GLN A 32 27.69 -22.23 -33.59
CA GLN A 32 26.54 -23.01 -34.09
C GLN A 32 25.98 -23.98 -33.04
N MET A 33 24.73 -24.42 -33.25
CA MET A 33 24.04 -25.47 -32.48
C MET A 33 24.53 -26.89 -32.82
N ALA A 34 24.33 -27.84 -31.90
CA ALA A 34 24.43 -29.28 -32.14
C ALA A 34 23.16 -30.02 -31.63
N PRO A 35 22.70 -31.11 -32.30
CA PRO A 35 21.41 -31.77 -32.03
C PRO A 35 21.51 -32.98 -31.05
N PRO A 36 20.36 -33.49 -30.53
CA PRO A 36 20.32 -34.61 -29.60
C PRO A 36 20.27 -36.00 -30.29
N PRO A 37 20.70 -37.08 -29.60
CA PRO A 37 20.58 -38.46 -30.10
C PRO A 37 19.28 -39.17 -29.66
N GLN A 38 18.87 -40.20 -30.40
CA GLN A 38 17.67 -41.01 -30.15
C GLN A 38 17.93 -42.52 -30.41
N ALA A 39 17.03 -43.35 -29.88
CA ALA A 39 16.71 -44.75 -30.26
C ALA A 39 17.30 -45.93 -29.44
N GLY A 40 16.41 -46.91 -29.16
CA GLY A 40 16.68 -48.22 -28.55
C GLY A 40 15.38 -48.93 -28.13
N GLN A 41 14.87 -49.87 -28.94
CA GLN A 41 13.61 -50.61 -28.71
C GLN A 41 13.84 -52.02 -28.13
N GLN A 42 12.86 -52.60 -27.44
CA GLN A 42 12.39 -54.00 -27.65
C GLN A 42 11.07 -54.30 -26.90
N ALA A 43 10.39 -55.40 -27.23
CA ALA A 43 8.95 -55.62 -26.95
C ALA A 43 8.58 -57.09 -26.63
N SER A 44 7.47 -57.31 -25.88
CA SER A 44 6.50 -58.45 -25.95
C SER A 44 5.58 -58.53 -24.71
N GLY A 45 4.28 -58.89 -24.84
CA GLY A 45 3.29 -59.08 -23.75
C GLY A 45 2.97 -60.57 -23.45
N PRO A 46 1.71 -61.02 -23.17
CA PRO A 46 0.46 -60.31 -22.80
C PRO A 46 -0.43 -61.06 -21.73
N TYR A 47 -1.73 -60.67 -21.58
CA TYR A 47 -2.85 -61.27 -20.77
C TYR A 47 -2.87 -60.96 -19.25
N GLY A 48 -4.02 -60.82 -18.55
CA GLY A 48 -5.46 -60.92 -18.90
C GLY A 48 -6.39 -60.27 -17.84
N ALA A 49 -7.72 -60.36 -17.98
CA ALA A 49 -8.71 -59.56 -17.21
C ALA A 49 -9.69 -60.41 -16.30
N PRO A 50 -10.86 -59.91 -15.82
CA PRO A 50 -11.23 -59.77 -14.39
C PRO A 50 -12.28 -60.84 -13.90
N PRO A 51 -12.92 -60.77 -12.70
CA PRO A 51 -14.16 -59.96 -12.50
C PRO A 51 -14.64 -59.57 -11.04
N GLN A 52 -15.67 -58.71 -11.00
CA GLN A 52 -16.90 -58.72 -10.13
C GLN A 52 -17.01 -58.28 -8.63
N MET A 53 -18.09 -57.50 -8.39
CA MET A 53 -18.84 -57.14 -7.15
C MET A 53 -19.96 -58.21 -6.86
N PRO A 54 -20.90 -58.20 -5.85
CA PRO A 54 -21.47 -57.05 -5.07
C PRO A 54 -22.05 -57.26 -3.61
N GLY A 55 -22.47 -56.15 -2.95
CA GLY A 55 -23.54 -56.04 -1.91
C GLY A 55 -23.29 -56.59 -0.48
N GLY A 56 -23.95 -56.15 0.62
CA GLY A 56 -24.89 -55.03 0.87
C GLY A 56 -25.55 -55.08 2.29
N GLN A 57 -26.30 -54.02 2.68
CA GLN A 57 -27.29 -53.89 3.79
C GLN A 57 -26.88 -53.54 5.26
N HIS A 58 -27.76 -52.77 5.94
CA HIS A 58 -27.71 -52.28 7.35
C HIS A 58 -28.60 -53.15 8.29
N PRO A 59 -28.67 -52.95 9.65
CA PRO A 59 -29.56 -51.90 10.25
C PRO A 59 -29.24 -51.32 11.67
N MET A 60 -29.72 -50.09 11.93
CA MET A 60 -30.38 -49.51 13.15
C MET A 60 -29.90 -49.75 14.63
N ALA A 61 -29.43 -48.67 15.28
CA ALA A 61 -29.82 -48.00 16.58
C ALA A 61 -30.36 -48.76 17.84
N PRO A 62 -30.62 -48.08 19.00
CA PRO A 62 -29.79 -47.27 19.93
C PRO A 62 -29.82 -47.87 21.40
N PRO A 63 -29.37 -47.21 22.51
CA PRO A 63 -30.20 -46.23 23.27
C PRO A 63 -29.42 -45.17 24.14
N MET A 64 -30.14 -44.42 25.00
CA MET A 64 -29.68 -43.28 25.82
C MET A 64 -29.30 -43.62 27.28
N GLY A 65 -28.62 -42.68 27.99
CA GLY A 65 -28.52 -42.65 29.47
C GLY A 65 -27.71 -41.46 30.04
N GLN A 66 -28.30 -40.66 30.93
CA GLN A 66 -27.63 -39.54 31.66
C GLN A 66 -27.08 -40.01 33.05
N PRO A 67 -26.87 -39.13 34.06
CA PRO A 67 -25.61 -38.45 34.35
C PRO A 67 -25.03 -38.83 35.74
N SER A 68 -23.84 -38.34 36.11
CA SER A 68 -23.40 -38.41 37.52
C SER A 68 -22.53 -37.22 37.98
N VAL A 69 -22.55 -37.02 39.29
CA VAL A 69 -22.06 -35.86 40.05
C VAL A 69 -20.67 -36.12 40.64
N GLY A 70 -19.86 -35.06 40.84
CA GLY A 70 -18.50 -35.16 41.36
C GLY A 70 -18.37 -35.15 42.90
N PRO A 71 -17.17 -35.49 43.44
CA PRO A 71 -16.73 -35.21 44.82
C PRO A 71 -15.47 -34.28 44.90
N PRO A 72 -14.97 -33.89 46.09
CA PRO A 72 -14.36 -32.55 46.33
C PRO A 72 -12.81 -32.47 46.37
N PRO A 73 -12.21 -31.26 46.58
CA PRO A 73 -10.76 -31.04 46.58
C PRO A 73 -10.07 -31.24 47.95
N LEU A 74 -8.75 -31.48 47.92
CA LEU A 74 -7.83 -31.45 49.07
C LEU A 74 -6.50 -30.73 48.71
N PRO A 75 -5.73 -30.21 49.69
CA PRO A 75 -4.89 -29.04 49.46
C PRO A 75 -3.36 -29.23 49.58
N GLY A 76 -2.63 -28.49 48.74
CA GLY A 76 -1.33 -27.87 49.05
C GLY A 76 -0.06 -28.74 49.02
N GLN A 77 1.01 -28.18 48.46
CA GLN A 77 2.40 -28.11 48.96
C GLN A 77 3.24 -27.25 47.98
N HIS A 78 4.32 -26.63 48.46
CA HIS A 78 5.15 -25.65 47.72
C HIS A 78 6.51 -26.24 47.26
N MET A 79 7.32 -25.42 46.55
CA MET A 79 8.78 -25.55 46.27
C MET A 79 9.18 -26.33 44.99
N PRO A 80 10.37 -26.08 44.38
CA PRO A 80 10.52 -25.00 43.40
C PRO A 80 11.23 -25.41 42.08
N GLY A 81 10.96 -24.68 40.99
CA GLY A 81 11.61 -24.92 39.68
C GLY A 81 13.01 -24.28 39.54
N PRO A 82 13.99 -24.96 38.91
CA PRO A 82 15.32 -24.41 38.62
C PRO A 82 15.32 -23.44 37.41
N PRO A 83 16.36 -22.59 37.25
CA PRO A 83 16.33 -21.45 36.33
C PRO A 83 16.51 -21.82 34.85
N ALA A 84 15.88 -21.04 33.97
CA ALA A 84 16.02 -21.16 32.52
C ALA A 84 17.38 -20.65 32.03
N SER A 85 18.00 -21.41 31.12
CA SER A 85 19.29 -21.12 30.50
C SER A 85 19.14 -20.24 29.24
N TYR A 86 20.18 -19.44 28.99
CA TYR A 86 20.27 -18.55 27.83
C TYR A 86 20.40 -19.35 26.52
N ALA A 87 19.58 -19.00 25.52
CA ALA A 87 19.71 -19.52 24.15
C ALA A 87 20.56 -18.58 23.29
N SER A 88 21.61 -19.12 22.67
CA SER A 88 22.56 -18.40 21.83
C SER A 88 22.11 -18.35 20.36
N THR A 89 22.45 -17.25 19.68
CA THR A 89 22.31 -17.10 18.23
C THR A 89 23.38 -17.91 17.48
N PRO A 90 23.05 -18.68 16.43
CA PRO A 90 24.06 -19.30 15.57
C PRO A 90 24.57 -18.32 14.52
N THR A 91 25.88 -18.09 14.51
CA THR A 91 26.61 -17.50 13.38
C THR A 91 27.10 -18.60 12.43
N ASN A 92 27.12 -18.32 11.13
CA ASN A 92 27.99 -19.00 10.18
C ASN A 92 28.23 -18.12 8.95
N ALA A 93 29.48 -17.73 8.73
CA ALA A 93 29.92 -16.95 7.57
C ALA A 93 31.38 -17.26 7.26
N ALA A 94 31.69 -17.48 5.99
CA ALA A 94 33.04 -17.54 5.42
C ALA A 94 32.95 -17.52 3.87
N PRO A 95 34.01 -17.10 3.14
CA PRO A 95 34.84 -15.92 3.42
C PRO A 95 35.22 -15.10 2.16
N GLY A 96 35.68 -13.86 2.38
CA GLY A 96 36.72 -13.23 1.54
C GLY A 96 36.31 -12.09 0.61
N GLN A 97 36.60 -10.84 1.00
CA GLN A 97 37.82 -10.11 0.61
C GLN A 97 37.87 -8.75 1.34
N ALA A 98 39.08 -8.28 1.67
CA ALA A 98 39.30 -7.18 2.59
C ALA A 98 39.64 -5.86 1.88
N PHE A 99 39.21 -4.74 2.46
CA PHE A 99 39.79 -3.41 2.24
C PHE A 99 39.98 -2.74 3.61
N GLU A 100 41.20 -2.24 3.86
CA GLU A 100 41.54 -1.51 5.08
C GLU A 100 40.90 -0.13 5.09
N TYR A 101 40.47 0.33 6.27
CA TYR A 101 40.09 1.73 6.48
C TYR A 101 40.94 2.33 7.59
N VAL A 102 41.70 3.37 7.25
CA VAL A 102 42.60 4.07 8.17
C VAL A 102 41.80 5.01 9.06
N ALA A 103 41.98 4.92 10.37
CA ALA A 103 41.32 5.78 11.35
C ALA A 103 42.08 7.11 11.55
N PRO A 104 41.40 8.27 11.53
CA PRO A 104 41.96 9.52 12.04
C PRO A 104 42.00 9.52 13.57
N GLY A 105 43.15 9.89 14.16
CA GLY A 105 43.38 9.94 15.60
C GLY A 105 42.73 11.14 16.33
N PRO A 106 42.82 11.18 17.67
CA PRO A 106 42.10 12.13 18.51
C PRO A 106 42.81 13.49 18.66
N ALA A 107 42.04 14.58 18.67
CA ALA A 107 42.53 15.93 18.93
C ALA A 107 42.15 16.42 20.35
N LEU A 108 43.11 16.22 21.26
CA LEU A 108 43.42 16.97 22.50
C LEU A 108 42.36 17.82 23.21
N ASN A 109 42.15 17.47 24.48
CA ASN A 109 41.66 18.33 25.56
C ASN A 109 42.57 19.55 25.78
N GLN A 110 41.97 20.70 26.14
CA GLN A 110 42.60 21.67 27.05
C GLN A 110 41.54 22.35 27.93
N SER A 111 41.91 22.61 29.18
CA SER A 111 40.97 22.74 30.30
C SER A 111 40.98 24.11 30.97
N ALA A 112 39.78 24.59 31.32
CA ALA A 112 39.39 25.38 32.50
C ALA A 112 40.26 26.58 32.97
N ALA A 113 39.59 27.73 33.13
CA ALA A 113 39.91 28.74 34.15
C ALA A 113 38.62 29.41 34.65
N MET A 114 38.54 29.68 35.96
CA MET A 114 37.40 30.34 36.61
C MET A 114 37.58 31.87 36.66
N ALA A 115 36.48 32.64 36.68
CA ALA A 115 36.46 34.00 37.22
C ALA A 115 35.06 34.37 37.75
N HIS A 116 35.01 35.10 38.88
CA HIS A 116 33.78 35.51 39.57
C HIS A 116 33.17 36.81 39.00
N GLY A 117 31.83 36.89 39.05
CA GLY A 117 31.05 38.01 39.61
C GLY A 117 31.17 39.43 39.03
N GLY A 118 30.04 39.98 38.56
CA GLY A 118 29.88 41.44 38.38
C GLY A 118 28.63 41.86 37.58
N MET A 119 27.71 42.58 38.22
CA MET A 119 26.91 43.62 37.53
C MET A 119 27.89 44.78 37.20
N VAL A 120 27.71 45.67 36.21
CA VAL A 120 26.51 46.41 35.78
C VAL A 120 26.63 46.91 34.32
N SER A 121 25.50 47.28 33.72
CA SER A 121 25.27 48.07 32.49
C SER A 121 26.37 49.02 31.98
N HIS A 122 26.70 48.95 30.67
CA HIS A 122 26.45 50.06 29.72
C HIS A 122 26.56 49.61 28.24
N GLY A 123 25.93 50.35 27.34
CA GLY A 123 25.63 49.90 25.98
C GLY A 123 26.78 50.01 24.97
N GLY A 124 26.75 49.11 23.98
CA GLY A 124 27.55 49.17 22.76
C GLY A 124 26.81 48.45 21.63
N MET A 125 26.35 49.19 20.61
CA MET A 125 25.73 48.60 19.44
C MET A 125 26.79 47.88 18.59
N ALA A 126 26.60 46.58 18.35
CA ALA A 126 27.32 45.84 17.33
C ALA A 126 26.45 45.71 16.07
N PRO A 127 26.78 46.37 14.94
CA PRO A 127 26.05 46.20 13.69
C PRO A 127 26.46 44.88 13.03
N GLY A 128 25.48 44.09 12.56
CA GLY A 128 25.73 42.84 11.81
C GLY A 128 25.06 41.58 12.37
N GLY A 129 24.37 41.68 13.52
CA GLY A 129 23.47 40.62 13.98
C GLY A 129 22.23 40.53 13.11
N GLY A 130 22.33 39.89 11.94
CA GLY A 130 21.16 39.52 11.15
C GLY A 130 20.24 38.66 12.01
N GLN A 131 19.01 39.12 12.25
CA GLN A 131 18.03 38.35 13.02
C GLN A 131 17.85 36.98 12.35
N VAL A 132 18.31 35.94 13.02
CA VAL A 132 17.78 34.60 12.80
C VAL A 132 16.33 34.71 13.26
N LEU A 133 15.38 34.70 12.32
CA LEU A 133 14.00 34.43 12.70
C LEU A 133 14.04 33.10 13.45
N GLU A 134 13.54 33.10 14.69
CA GLU A 134 13.21 31.85 15.36
C GLU A 134 12.32 31.04 14.40
N THR A 135 12.44 29.71 14.43
CA THR A 135 11.51 28.84 13.71
C THR A 135 10.10 29.33 14.01
N ALA A 136 9.33 29.63 12.96
CA ALA A 136 8.04 30.30 13.08
C ALA A 136 7.21 29.70 14.23
N GLU A 137 6.51 30.56 14.96
CA GLU A 137 5.45 30.10 15.86
C GLU A 137 4.51 29.19 15.07
N CYS A 138 3.94 28.17 15.72
CA CYS A 138 3.13 27.17 15.05
C CYS A 138 1.80 27.78 14.60
N ASP A 139 1.82 28.47 13.46
CA ASP A 139 0.67 29.07 12.81
C ASP A 139 -0.15 27.98 12.12
N PRO A 140 -1.37 27.66 12.60
CA PRO A 140 -2.22 26.66 11.97
C PRO A 140 -2.66 27.03 10.56
N ALA A 141 -2.62 28.31 10.17
CA ALA A 141 -2.97 28.76 8.82
C ALA A 141 -1.93 28.34 7.77
N LEU A 142 -0.69 28.05 8.18
CA LEU A 142 0.38 27.55 7.31
C LEU A 142 0.40 26.01 7.20
N ASN A 143 -0.40 25.30 7.98
CA ASN A 143 -0.50 23.83 7.91
C ASN A 143 -1.20 23.37 6.63
N ALA A 144 -0.87 22.16 6.18
CA ALA A 144 -1.69 21.47 5.19
C ALA A 144 -3.11 21.29 5.74
N ARG A 145 -4.12 21.46 4.90
CA ARG A 145 -5.53 21.35 5.32
C ARG A 145 -5.84 19.95 5.86
N PRO A 146 -6.79 19.80 6.81
CA PRO A 146 -7.11 18.51 7.40
C PRO A 146 -7.59 17.43 6.40
N GLU A 147 -8.09 17.83 5.24
CA GLU A 147 -8.40 16.93 4.11
C GLU A 147 -7.14 16.22 3.57
N PHE A 148 -5.99 16.90 3.53
CA PHE A 148 -4.74 16.35 3.03
C PHE A 148 -3.87 15.71 4.12
N LEU A 149 -3.83 16.30 5.32
CA LEU A 149 -2.96 15.87 6.42
C LEU A 149 -3.57 16.20 7.80
N ARG A 150 -4.04 15.18 8.53
CA ARG A 150 -4.68 15.31 9.86
C ARG A 150 -3.97 14.45 10.89
N SER A 151 -3.55 15.03 12.01
CA SER A 151 -2.96 14.28 13.13
C SER A 151 -4.01 13.93 14.19
N SER A 152 -3.79 12.84 14.95
CA SER A 152 -4.61 12.52 16.12
C SER A 152 -4.37 13.46 17.32
N PHE A 153 -3.32 14.28 17.29
CA PHE A 153 -3.00 15.25 18.33
C PHE A 153 -2.56 16.58 17.71
N SER A 154 -3.16 17.68 18.16
CA SER A 154 -2.72 19.04 17.79
C SER A 154 -1.60 19.58 18.68
N VAL A 155 -1.35 18.97 19.85
CA VAL A 155 -0.18 19.18 20.70
C VAL A 155 0.53 17.84 20.92
N MET A 156 1.77 17.74 20.44
CA MET A 156 2.57 16.50 20.50
C MET A 156 3.25 16.33 21.87
N PRO A 157 3.42 15.10 22.38
CA PRO A 157 4.20 14.87 23.59
C PRO A 157 5.68 15.17 23.33
N ALA A 158 6.30 15.94 24.22
CA ALA A 158 7.71 16.29 24.15
C ALA A 158 8.66 15.18 24.64
N SER A 159 8.13 14.10 25.23
CA SER A 159 8.91 12.96 25.73
C SER A 159 8.16 11.63 25.58
N GLU A 160 8.90 10.51 25.46
CA GLU A 160 8.33 9.15 25.54
C GLU A 160 7.49 8.99 26.81
N SER A 161 7.95 9.55 27.95
CA SER A 161 7.21 9.47 29.21
C SER A 161 5.85 10.19 29.17
N THR A 162 5.74 11.28 28.40
CA THR A 162 4.47 12.00 28.16
C THR A 162 3.58 11.19 27.23
N GLN A 163 4.14 10.61 26.15
CA GLN A 163 3.41 9.73 25.21
C GLN A 163 2.82 8.50 25.92
N VAL A 164 3.62 7.79 26.72
CA VAL A 164 3.19 6.60 27.47
C VAL A 164 2.15 6.94 28.56
N LYS A 165 2.10 8.20 29.02
CA LYS A 165 1.05 8.68 29.94
C LYS A 165 -0.23 9.12 29.23
N ALA A 166 -0.17 9.54 27.96
CA ALA A 166 -1.35 9.89 27.16
C ALA A 166 -2.24 8.68 26.83
N LYS A 167 -1.68 7.45 26.84
CA LYS A 167 -2.37 6.15 26.60
C LYS A 167 -2.97 5.93 25.21
N LEU A 168 -3.33 6.97 24.47
CA LEU A 168 -3.78 6.88 23.09
C LEU A 168 -2.60 6.81 22.10
N PRO A 169 -2.77 6.11 20.96
CA PRO A 169 -1.76 6.09 19.92
C PRO A 169 -1.68 7.44 19.19
N ILE A 170 -0.46 7.85 18.86
CA ILE A 170 -0.18 9.11 18.18
C ILE A 170 0.15 8.81 16.74
N GLY A 171 -0.44 9.58 15.83
CA GLY A 171 -0.19 9.41 14.41
C GLY A 171 -0.82 10.49 13.57
N PHE A 172 -0.82 10.25 12.27
CA PHE A 172 -1.44 11.12 11.29
C PHE A 172 -1.97 10.31 10.10
N PHE A 173 -2.89 10.92 9.38
CA PHE A 173 -3.47 10.45 8.15
C PHE A 173 -3.11 11.42 7.04
N CYS A 174 -2.70 10.89 5.88
CA CYS A 174 -2.44 11.66 4.67
C CYS A 174 -3.29 11.11 3.54
N GLN A 175 -4.18 11.94 2.98
CA GLN A 175 -4.96 11.64 1.79
C GLN A 175 -4.46 12.61 0.70
N PRO A 176 -3.36 12.28 -0.01
CA PRO A 176 -2.61 13.28 -0.76
C PRO A 176 -3.41 13.86 -1.93
N LEU A 177 -4.27 13.06 -2.57
CA LEU A 177 -5.12 13.50 -3.68
C LEU A 177 -6.56 13.81 -3.24
N ALA A 178 -6.79 14.16 -1.96
CA ALA A 178 -8.13 14.49 -1.46
C ALA A 178 -8.85 15.53 -2.36
N PRO A 179 -10.13 15.31 -2.72
CA PRO A 179 -10.90 16.28 -3.51
C PRO A 179 -10.99 17.63 -2.81
N THR A 180 -10.95 18.73 -3.59
CA THR A 180 -10.89 20.06 -2.99
C THR A 180 -11.47 21.18 -3.84
N ASP A 181 -12.11 22.16 -3.19
CA ASP A 181 -12.71 23.34 -3.82
C ASP A 181 -11.66 24.41 -4.22
N SER A 182 -10.45 24.33 -3.67
CA SER A 182 -9.38 25.34 -3.85
C SER A 182 -8.19 24.77 -4.61
N GLN A 183 -7.77 25.45 -5.69
CA GLN A 183 -6.59 25.05 -6.45
C GLN A 183 -5.34 25.00 -5.55
N VAL A 184 -4.65 23.86 -5.54
CA VAL A 184 -3.33 23.71 -4.91
C VAL A 184 -2.31 24.57 -5.66
N PRO A 185 -1.53 25.45 -4.98
CA PRO A 185 -0.48 26.24 -5.62
C PRO A 185 0.55 25.34 -6.30
N VAL A 186 0.99 25.74 -7.50
CA VAL A 186 2.05 25.05 -8.25
C VAL A 186 3.33 25.87 -8.21
N ALA A 187 4.46 25.24 -7.91
CA ALA A 187 5.79 25.84 -7.88
C ALA A 187 6.74 25.16 -8.90
N ASP A 188 7.46 25.97 -9.68
CA ASP A 188 8.35 25.48 -10.75
C ASP A 188 9.71 24.99 -10.24
N VAL A 189 10.20 25.56 -9.13
CA VAL A 189 11.57 25.32 -8.62
C VAL A 189 11.54 24.48 -7.35
N ILE A 190 12.10 23.28 -7.41
CA ILE A 190 12.04 22.32 -6.32
C ILE A 190 13.20 22.53 -5.32
N HIS A 191 12.98 23.36 -4.32
CA HIS A 191 13.93 23.58 -3.23
C HIS A 191 13.94 22.39 -2.24
N ARG A 192 15.09 21.73 -2.07
CA ARG A 192 15.28 20.63 -1.11
C ARG A 192 16.50 20.82 -0.22
N CYS A 193 16.40 20.37 1.03
CA CYS A 193 17.53 20.34 1.94
C CYS A 193 18.61 19.37 1.45
N ALA A 194 19.85 19.84 1.37
CA ALA A 194 21.00 19.04 0.91
C ALA A 194 21.28 17.82 1.81
N ARG A 195 20.95 17.90 3.11
CA ARG A 195 21.17 16.82 4.09
C ARG A 195 20.04 15.79 4.12
N CYS A 196 18.81 16.18 4.46
CA CYS A 196 17.70 15.24 4.70
C CYS A 196 16.72 15.09 3.52
N ARG A 197 16.92 15.82 2.42
CA ARG A 197 16.05 15.81 1.22
C ARG A 197 14.58 16.13 1.52
N THR A 198 14.32 16.84 2.61
CA THR A 198 13.06 17.55 2.93
C THR A 198 12.85 18.68 1.94
N TYR A 199 11.61 18.88 1.49
CA TYR A 199 11.23 20.02 0.65
C TYR A 199 11.14 21.29 1.50
N LEU A 200 11.49 22.43 0.91
CA LEU A 200 11.21 23.74 1.50
C LEU A 200 9.71 23.83 1.82
N ASN A 201 9.39 24.49 2.93
CA ASN A 201 8.05 24.52 3.52
C ASN A 201 7.94 25.73 4.47
N PRO A 202 6.73 26.20 4.84
CA PRO A 202 6.54 27.48 5.54
C PRO A 202 7.28 27.60 6.88
N PHE A 203 7.54 26.46 7.54
CA PHE A 203 8.14 26.42 8.87
C PHE A 203 9.68 26.46 8.85
N ALA A 204 10.30 26.53 7.68
CA ALA A 204 11.74 26.73 7.52
C ALA A 204 12.15 28.19 7.79
N ALA A 205 13.29 28.41 8.44
CA ALA A 205 13.79 29.77 8.67
C ALA A 205 14.52 30.28 7.41
N LEU A 206 13.79 31.03 6.56
CA LEU A 206 14.30 31.66 5.34
C LEU A 206 14.90 33.05 5.63
N ASN A 207 16.09 33.33 5.09
CA ASN A 207 16.72 34.64 5.11
C ASN A 207 17.12 35.04 3.67
N LEU A 208 16.33 35.96 3.10
CA LEU A 208 16.50 36.47 1.73
C LEU A 208 17.77 37.30 1.56
N GLN A 209 18.14 38.11 2.56
CA GLN A 209 19.36 38.94 2.53
C GLN A 209 20.64 38.09 2.44
N LEU A 210 20.68 36.98 3.17
CA LEU A 210 21.81 36.04 3.16
C LEU A 210 21.67 34.95 2.09
N ARG A 211 20.56 34.90 1.33
CA ARG A 211 20.24 33.85 0.34
C ARG A 211 20.36 32.44 0.91
N ARG A 212 19.81 32.22 2.11
CA ARG A 212 19.91 30.94 2.84
C ARG A 212 18.62 30.59 3.57
N TRP A 213 18.41 29.29 3.80
CA TRP A 213 17.36 28.79 4.70
C TRP A 213 17.87 27.69 5.62
N ILE A 214 17.31 27.61 6.83
CA ILE A 214 17.58 26.53 7.78
C ILE A 214 16.42 25.54 7.74
N CYS A 215 16.73 24.27 7.48
CA CYS A 215 15.74 23.21 7.43
C CYS A 215 15.16 22.92 8.82
N ASN A 216 13.86 23.13 8.98
CA ASN A 216 13.07 22.84 10.18
C ASN A 216 13.06 21.37 10.62
N LEU A 217 13.39 20.44 9.70
CA LEU A 217 13.57 19.04 10.04
C LEU A 217 14.99 18.78 10.56
N CYS A 218 16.06 18.97 9.77
CA CYS A 218 17.41 18.52 10.18
C CYS A 218 18.37 19.61 10.69
N GLY A 219 17.91 20.86 10.82
CA GLY A 219 18.74 22.01 11.23
C GLY A 219 19.84 22.42 10.24
N HIS A 220 19.94 21.76 9.08
CA HIS A 220 20.97 22.08 8.09
C HIS A 220 20.65 23.38 7.36
N SER A 221 21.65 24.26 7.25
CA SER A 221 21.55 25.50 6.49
C SER A 221 21.94 25.29 5.03
N ASN A 222 21.03 25.65 4.13
CA ASN A 222 21.14 25.50 2.68
C ASN A 222 21.21 26.89 2.04
N GLY A 223 21.81 27.00 0.85
CA GLY A 223 21.65 28.17 -0.01
C GLY A 223 20.30 28.14 -0.74
N ILE A 224 19.82 29.30 -1.18
CA ILE A 224 18.63 29.46 -2.03
C ILE A 224 18.75 30.74 -2.85
N ASP A 225 18.45 30.68 -4.14
CA ASP A 225 18.58 31.83 -5.04
C ASP A 225 17.21 32.43 -5.39
N VAL A 226 16.55 32.98 -4.36
CA VAL A 226 15.26 33.67 -4.48
C VAL A 226 15.33 35.05 -3.85
N TYR A 227 14.59 36.00 -4.42
CA TYR A 227 14.50 37.38 -3.94
C TYR A 227 13.26 37.64 -3.09
N GLU A 228 12.23 36.80 -3.26
CA GLU A 228 10.94 36.82 -2.56
C GLU A 228 10.64 35.41 -2.03
N PRO A 229 9.76 35.24 -1.02
CA PRO A 229 9.35 33.92 -0.54
C PRO A 229 8.61 33.16 -1.66
N PRO A 230 9.05 31.93 -2.03
CA PRO A 230 8.39 31.15 -3.07
C PRO A 230 7.08 30.53 -2.55
N PRO A 231 6.17 30.03 -3.41
CA PRO A 231 4.82 29.59 -3.00
C PRO A 231 4.79 28.51 -1.91
N GLU A 232 5.79 27.62 -1.88
CA GLU A 232 5.95 26.60 -0.84
C GLU A 232 6.29 27.16 0.55
N MET A 233 6.53 28.47 0.69
CA MET A 233 6.67 29.15 1.98
C MET A 233 5.36 29.75 2.52
N THR A 234 4.29 29.83 1.71
CA THR A 234 3.03 30.50 2.10
C THR A 234 1.86 29.54 2.29
N CYS A 235 2.05 28.25 2.03
CA CYS A 235 1.00 27.23 2.15
C CYS A 235 1.57 25.88 2.58
N GLY A 236 0.79 25.10 3.34
CA GLY A 236 1.19 23.77 3.77
C GLY A 236 1.06 22.69 2.70
N THR A 237 0.27 22.92 1.65
CA THR A 237 0.07 22.00 0.52
C THR A 237 0.47 22.70 -0.78
N VAL A 238 1.41 22.11 -1.52
CA VAL A 238 1.96 22.63 -2.77
C VAL A 238 2.25 21.49 -3.75
N ASP A 239 1.99 21.74 -5.04
CA ASP A 239 2.38 20.86 -6.15
C ASP A 239 3.65 21.40 -6.83
N PHE A 240 4.52 20.51 -7.29
CA PHE A 240 5.64 20.84 -8.16
C PHE A 240 5.55 20.06 -9.47
N ILE A 241 5.94 20.70 -10.57
CA ILE A 241 6.25 19.98 -11.82
C ILE A 241 7.60 19.30 -11.62
N ALA A 242 7.65 17.98 -11.73
CA ALA A 242 8.86 17.23 -11.43
C ALA A 242 9.89 17.36 -12.57
N THR A 243 11.15 17.65 -12.22
CA THR A 243 12.25 17.70 -13.19
C THR A 243 12.67 16.30 -13.66
N GLN A 244 13.50 16.24 -14.72
CA GLN A 244 14.00 14.99 -15.29
C GLN A 244 14.69 14.07 -14.26
N ASP A 245 15.29 14.62 -13.20
CA ASP A 245 15.92 13.87 -12.10
C ASP A 245 14.95 12.94 -11.34
N TYR A 246 13.64 13.16 -11.46
CA TYR A 246 12.58 12.36 -10.85
C TYR A 246 11.95 11.34 -11.83
N MET A 247 12.46 11.27 -13.06
CA MET A 247 11.95 10.43 -14.14
C MET A 247 12.98 9.37 -14.53
N VAL A 248 12.70 8.10 -14.20
CA VAL A 248 13.47 6.95 -14.74
C VAL A 248 13.09 6.62 -16.19
N ARG A 249 11.93 7.11 -16.63
CA ARG A 249 11.37 7.03 -17.99
C ARG A 249 10.37 8.18 -18.21
N PRO A 250 10.00 8.50 -19.46
CA PRO A 250 8.93 9.47 -19.73
C PRO A 250 7.58 9.04 -19.14
N PRO A 251 6.69 9.99 -18.78
CA PRO A 251 5.35 9.72 -18.28
C PRO A 251 4.50 8.81 -19.20
N VAL A 252 4.27 7.57 -18.76
CA VAL A 252 3.42 6.60 -19.45
C VAL A 252 1.95 7.05 -19.50
N PRO A 253 1.14 6.58 -20.45
CA PRO A 253 -0.31 6.77 -20.42
C PRO A 253 -0.97 6.02 -19.24
N PRO A 254 -2.17 6.43 -18.80
CA PRO A 254 -3.07 5.56 -18.05
C PRO A 254 -3.30 4.24 -18.79
N VAL A 255 -3.30 3.14 -18.05
CA VAL A 255 -3.56 1.79 -18.59
C VAL A 255 -4.63 1.13 -17.75
N TYR A 256 -5.64 0.56 -18.42
CA TYR A 256 -6.76 -0.15 -17.80
C TYR A 256 -6.88 -1.54 -18.44
N VAL A 257 -6.71 -2.59 -17.65
CA VAL A 257 -6.89 -3.98 -18.09
C VAL A 257 -8.07 -4.59 -17.34
N PHE A 258 -9.08 -5.04 -18.08
CA PHE A 258 -10.29 -5.60 -17.50
C PHE A 258 -10.34 -7.12 -17.71
N CYS A 259 -10.34 -7.86 -16.60
CA CYS A 259 -10.40 -9.32 -16.57
C CYS A 259 -11.78 -9.77 -16.07
N PHE A 260 -12.58 -10.39 -16.94
CA PHE A 260 -13.91 -10.90 -16.59
C PHE A 260 -13.89 -12.42 -16.38
N GLU A 261 -14.43 -12.90 -15.28
CA GLU A 261 -14.69 -14.32 -15.09
C GLU A 261 -15.79 -14.81 -16.05
N LYS A 262 -15.51 -15.86 -16.83
CA LYS A 262 -16.41 -16.45 -17.85
C LYS A 262 -17.07 -17.75 -17.34
N SER A 263 -17.37 -17.81 -16.03
CA SER A 263 -18.09 -18.93 -15.42
C SER A 263 -19.60 -18.84 -15.67
N TYR A 264 -20.32 -19.96 -15.51
CA TYR A 264 -21.79 -19.96 -15.50
C TYR A 264 -22.35 -18.95 -14.49
N THR A 265 -21.78 -18.87 -13.29
CA THR A 265 -22.26 -18.02 -12.21
C THR A 265 -22.01 -16.54 -12.51
N ALA A 266 -20.82 -16.18 -13.02
CA ALA A 266 -20.50 -14.79 -13.39
C ALA A 266 -21.42 -14.25 -14.49
N VAL A 267 -21.77 -15.08 -15.48
CA VAL A 267 -22.69 -14.67 -16.55
C VAL A 267 -24.15 -14.69 -16.08
N SER A 268 -24.60 -15.76 -15.40
CA SER A 268 -26.02 -15.91 -14.98
C SER A 268 -26.46 -15.02 -13.83
N THR A 269 -25.54 -14.49 -13.02
CA THR A 269 -25.85 -13.45 -12.01
C THR A 269 -25.92 -12.04 -12.60
N GLY A 270 -25.40 -11.85 -13.81
CA GLY A 270 -25.32 -10.56 -14.51
C GLY A 270 -24.01 -9.78 -14.26
N LEU A 271 -23.02 -10.34 -13.55
CA LEU A 271 -21.75 -9.65 -13.26
C LEU A 271 -21.05 -9.19 -14.55
N VAL A 272 -20.85 -10.10 -15.50
CA VAL A 272 -20.17 -9.78 -16.77
C VAL A 272 -20.93 -8.70 -17.54
N ARG A 273 -22.26 -8.77 -17.57
CA ARG A 273 -23.11 -7.80 -18.25
C ARG A 273 -23.03 -6.41 -17.62
N VAL A 274 -23.24 -6.31 -16.32
CA VAL A 274 -23.14 -5.03 -15.59
C VAL A 274 -21.75 -4.41 -15.78
N ALA A 275 -20.69 -5.20 -15.62
CA ALA A 275 -19.34 -4.70 -15.74
C ALA A 275 -18.98 -4.24 -17.16
N ALA A 276 -19.33 -5.03 -18.19
CA ALA A 276 -19.05 -4.68 -19.58
C ALA A 276 -19.82 -3.42 -20.02
N THR A 277 -21.10 -3.30 -19.66
CA THR A 277 -21.90 -2.09 -19.92
C THR A 277 -21.34 -0.89 -19.16
N ALA A 278 -21.04 -1.03 -17.87
CA ALA A 278 -20.45 0.04 -17.06
C ALA A 278 -19.15 0.58 -17.65
N ILE A 279 -18.24 -0.31 -18.07
CA ILE A 279 -16.98 0.06 -18.71
C ILE A 279 -17.26 0.79 -20.01
N LYS A 280 -18.10 0.23 -20.91
CA LYS A 280 -18.46 0.81 -22.20
C LYS A 280 -18.98 2.24 -22.07
N ASP A 281 -19.96 2.44 -21.18
CA ASP A 281 -20.57 3.75 -20.93
C ASP A 281 -19.57 4.78 -20.37
N THR A 282 -18.48 4.33 -19.75
CA THR A 282 -17.47 5.19 -19.10
C THR A 282 -16.26 5.47 -19.97
N LEU A 283 -16.00 4.67 -21.02
CA LEU A 283 -14.85 4.87 -21.92
C LEU A 283 -14.71 6.32 -22.46
N PRO A 284 -15.79 7.04 -22.85
CA PRO A 284 -15.70 8.42 -23.35
C PRO A 284 -15.29 9.46 -22.29
N SER A 285 -15.26 9.09 -21.00
CA SER A 285 -14.83 9.95 -19.89
C SER A 285 -13.36 9.73 -19.50
N LEU A 286 -12.67 8.77 -20.13
CA LEU A 286 -11.25 8.51 -19.85
C LEU A 286 -10.35 9.56 -20.52
N PRO A 287 -9.11 9.79 -20.02
CA PRO A 287 -8.14 10.64 -20.70
C PRO A 287 -7.82 10.16 -22.13
N GLU A 288 -7.62 11.07 -23.09
CA GLU A 288 -7.37 10.76 -24.52
C GLU A 288 -6.19 9.81 -24.80
N ARG A 289 -5.24 9.71 -23.86
CA ARG A 289 -4.05 8.85 -23.98
C ARG A 289 -4.24 7.44 -23.39
N SER A 290 -5.40 7.15 -22.81
CA SER A 290 -5.67 5.92 -22.06
C SER A 290 -5.59 4.66 -22.92
N GLN A 291 -4.83 3.67 -22.46
CA GLN A 291 -4.73 2.35 -23.08
C GLN A 291 -5.68 1.36 -22.42
N ILE A 292 -6.29 0.49 -23.21
CA ILE A 292 -7.21 -0.56 -22.76
C ILE A 292 -6.81 -1.94 -23.28
N ALA A 293 -6.99 -2.97 -22.44
CA ALA A 293 -7.09 -4.37 -22.86
C ALA A 293 -8.28 -5.06 -22.19
N LEU A 294 -8.90 -6.01 -22.90
CA LEU A 294 -9.96 -6.87 -22.38
C LEU A 294 -9.49 -8.33 -22.35
N MET A 295 -9.82 -9.03 -21.27
CA MET A 295 -9.44 -10.41 -21.03
C MET A 295 -10.61 -11.15 -20.37
N THR A 296 -10.78 -12.44 -20.65
CA THR A 296 -11.67 -13.31 -19.85
C THR A 296 -10.91 -14.51 -19.29
N PHE A 297 -11.37 -15.09 -18.19
CA PHE A 297 -10.74 -16.27 -17.56
C PHE A 297 -11.78 -17.21 -16.98
N ASP A 298 -11.45 -18.51 -16.91
CA ASP A 298 -12.28 -19.55 -16.31
C ASP A 298 -11.46 -20.47 -15.39
N ASP A 299 -11.88 -21.73 -15.19
CA ASP A 299 -11.20 -22.71 -14.35
C ASP A 299 -10.05 -23.49 -15.04
N LYS A 300 -9.93 -23.39 -16.36
CA LYS A 300 -9.01 -24.19 -17.21
C LYS A 300 -8.19 -23.37 -18.19
N SER A 301 -8.63 -22.17 -18.52
CA SER A 301 -8.07 -21.35 -19.59
C SER A 301 -8.20 -19.86 -19.27
N HIS A 302 -7.43 -19.07 -20.00
CA HIS A 302 -7.69 -17.65 -20.13
C HIS A 302 -7.71 -17.26 -21.60
N VAL A 303 -8.38 -16.14 -21.85
CA VAL A 303 -8.74 -15.68 -23.16
C VAL A 303 -8.35 -14.22 -23.26
N LEU A 304 -7.54 -13.90 -24.26
CA LEU A 304 -7.19 -12.54 -24.62
C LEU A 304 -8.01 -12.09 -25.82
N PHE A 305 -8.44 -10.83 -25.81
CA PHE A 305 -9.03 -10.14 -26.95
C PHE A 305 -8.00 -9.17 -27.57
N PRO A 306 -7.09 -9.64 -28.45
CA PRO A 306 -6.27 -8.78 -29.30
C PRO A 306 -7.09 -7.82 -30.17
N TRP A 307 -6.52 -6.64 -30.36
CA TRP A 307 -7.01 -5.62 -31.27
C TRP A 307 -6.18 -5.67 -32.55
N HIS A 308 -6.41 -6.70 -33.37
CA HIS A 308 -5.73 -6.78 -34.66
C HIS A 308 -6.50 -5.97 -35.71
N PHE A 309 -6.02 -4.74 -35.92
CA PHE A 309 -6.54 -3.63 -36.73
C PHE A 309 -7.12 -3.92 -38.15
N LEU A 310 -7.11 -5.16 -38.67
CA LEU A 310 -7.37 -5.44 -40.09
C LEU A 310 -8.15 -6.75 -40.41
N GLN A 311 -8.71 -7.49 -39.43
CA GLN A 311 -9.29 -8.83 -39.74
C GLN A 311 -10.68 -9.16 -39.17
N SER A 312 -11.18 -8.49 -38.13
CA SER A 312 -12.50 -8.79 -37.57
C SER A 312 -13.10 -7.58 -36.83
N ALA A 313 -14.36 -7.26 -37.12
CA ALA A 313 -15.11 -6.20 -36.43
C ALA A 313 -15.41 -6.53 -34.95
N ASN A 314 -15.30 -7.81 -34.56
CA ASN A 314 -15.58 -8.31 -33.21
C ASN A 314 -14.28 -8.67 -32.45
N GLY A 315 -13.13 -8.18 -32.93
CA GLY A 315 -11.82 -8.61 -32.43
C GLY A 315 -11.46 -10.03 -32.84
N THR A 316 -10.34 -10.54 -32.34
CA THR A 316 -9.97 -11.96 -32.41
C THR A 316 -9.92 -12.51 -30.98
N GLU A 317 -10.22 -13.79 -30.77
CA GLU A 317 -10.13 -14.44 -29.45
C GLU A 317 -8.88 -15.35 -29.45
N TYR A 318 -7.97 -15.18 -28.48
CA TYR A 318 -6.84 -16.10 -28.26
C TYR A 318 -7.01 -16.84 -26.93
N VAL A 319 -7.34 -18.13 -27.03
CA VAL A 319 -7.41 -19.05 -25.88
C VAL A 319 -6.01 -19.57 -25.55
N ILE A 320 -5.57 -19.35 -24.32
CA ILE A 320 -4.32 -19.88 -23.76
C ILE A 320 -4.69 -20.88 -22.66
N THR A 321 -4.31 -22.14 -22.88
CA THR A 321 -4.61 -23.27 -22.00
C THR A 321 -3.49 -23.58 -21.01
N ASP A 322 -2.27 -23.10 -21.26
CA ASP A 322 -1.20 -23.13 -20.25
C ASP A 322 -1.36 -21.92 -19.31
N VAL A 323 -1.98 -22.19 -18.16
CA VAL A 323 -2.20 -21.23 -17.06
C VAL A 323 -1.02 -21.22 -16.07
N ASP A 324 -0.10 -22.17 -16.20
CA ASP A 324 1.05 -22.31 -15.33
C ASP A 324 2.23 -21.45 -15.82
N ASP A 325 2.53 -21.50 -17.13
CA ASP A 325 3.52 -20.65 -17.81
C ASP A 325 2.90 -19.91 -19.03
N PRO A 326 2.04 -18.90 -18.79
CA PRO A 326 1.38 -18.16 -19.86
C PRO A 326 2.35 -17.37 -20.75
N PHE A 327 2.00 -17.19 -22.03
CA PHE A 327 2.74 -16.38 -22.99
C PHE A 327 1.83 -15.44 -23.78
N LEU A 328 2.35 -14.28 -24.20
CA LEU A 328 1.60 -13.37 -25.06
C LEU A 328 1.47 -13.94 -26.48
N PRO A 329 0.26 -14.14 -27.03
CA PRO A 329 0.05 -14.64 -28.40
C PRO A 329 0.37 -13.59 -29.49
N LYS A 330 0.53 -12.32 -29.08
CA LYS A 330 0.88 -11.17 -29.94
C LYS A 330 1.80 -10.20 -29.18
N PRO A 331 2.51 -9.30 -29.87
CA PRO A 331 3.19 -8.17 -29.24
C PRO A 331 2.22 -7.35 -28.36
N MET A 332 2.75 -6.78 -27.28
CA MET A 332 1.99 -5.99 -26.30
C MET A 332 1.14 -4.88 -26.95
N ASP A 333 1.72 -4.17 -27.91
CA ASP A 333 1.12 -3.02 -28.62
C ASP A 333 -0.06 -3.42 -29.54
N SER A 334 -0.35 -4.72 -29.67
CA SER A 334 -1.56 -5.26 -30.33
C SER A 334 -2.60 -5.79 -29.34
N LEU A 335 -2.32 -5.72 -28.04
CA LEU A 335 -3.17 -6.17 -26.93
C LEU A 335 -3.62 -4.98 -26.08
N LEU A 336 -2.73 -4.01 -25.86
CA LEU A 336 -3.01 -2.69 -25.32
C LEU A 336 -3.13 -1.69 -26.47
N VAL A 337 -4.27 -1.01 -26.57
CA VAL A 337 -4.54 0.01 -27.59
C VAL A 337 -5.16 1.27 -26.98
N ASN A 338 -5.03 2.40 -27.67
CA ASN A 338 -5.71 3.62 -27.25
C ASN A 338 -7.23 3.47 -27.45
N VAL A 339 -8.02 3.79 -26.42
CA VAL A 339 -9.48 3.79 -26.48
C VAL A 339 -10.04 4.83 -27.47
N TYR A 340 -9.29 5.90 -27.76
CA TYR A 340 -9.64 6.96 -28.72
C TYR A 340 -9.11 6.74 -30.14
N ASP A 341 -8.48 5.59 -30.44
CA ASP A 341 -8.10 5.26 -31.82
C ASP A 341 -9.33 4.76 -32.59
N ASP A 342 -9.80 5.56 -33.56
CA ASP A 342 -10.97 5.29 -34.41
C ASP A 342 -10.94 3.90 -35.06
N ALA A 343 -9.75 3.35 -35.34
CA ALA A 343 -9.61 2.04 -35.98
C ALA A 343 -9.93 0.86 -35.05
N VAL A 344 -9.96 1.08 -33.72
CA VAL A 344 -10.26 0.05 -32.70
C VAL A 344 -11.41 0.42 -31.77
N ASN A 345 -11.80 1.69 -31.65
CA ASN A 345 -12.90 2.12 -30.78
C ASN A 345 -14.21 1.34 -31.06
N ALA A 346 -14.58 1.19 -32.34
CA ALA A 346 -15.75 0.39 -32.73
C ALA A 346 -15.59 -1.09 -32.32
N THR A 347 -14.40 -1.68 -32.48
CA THR A 347 -14.10 -3.05 -32.08
C THR A 347 -14.19 -3.24 -30.56
N ILE A 348 -13.69 -2.29 -29.77
CA ILE A 348 -13.77 -2.31 -28.30
C ILE A 348 -15.24 -2.31 -27.85
N ASN A 349 -16.05 -1.42 -28.43
CA ASN A 349 -17.49 -1.38 -28.17
C ASN A 349 -18.17 -2.71 -28.53
N ASN A 350 -17.92 -3.27 -29.71
CA ASN A 350 -18.49 -4.55 -30.15
C ASN A 350 -18.10 -5.73 -29.25
N VAL A 351 -16.87 -5.76 -28.72
CA VAL A 351 -16.44 -6.80 -27.76
C VAL A 351 -17.14 -6.61 -26.42
N LEU A 352 -17.30 -5.38 -25.92
CA LEU A 352 -18.04 -5.11 -24.68
C LEU A 352 -19.53 -5.48 -24.81
N ASP A 353 -20.16 -5.19 -25.95
CA ASP A 353 -21.53 -5.65 -26.25
C ASP A 353 -21.61 -7.18 -26.30
N SER A 354 -20.65 -7.84 -26.97
CA SER A 354 -20.57 -9.30 -27.03
C SER A 354 -20.37 -9.97 -25.66
N LEU A 355 -19.67 -9.30 -24.73
CA LEU A 355 -19.55 -9.72 -23.33
C LEU A 355 -20.87 -9.49 -22.57
N ALA A 356 -21.57 -8.39 -22.84
CA ALA A 356 -22.82 -8.04 -22.17
C ALA A 356 -24.01 -8.93 -22.61
N GLU A 357 -24.03 -9.38 -23.86
CA GLU A 357 -25.04 -10.27 -24.43
C GLU A 357 -24.66 -11.77 -24.31
N MET A 358 -23.56 -12.10 -23.63
CA MET A 358 -23.06 -13.46 -23.52
C MET A 358 -24.06 -14.39 -22.81
N ASN A 359 -24.32 -15.55 -23.40
CA ASN A 359 -25.09 -16.62 -22.75
C ASN A 359 -24.21 -17.40 -21.77
N PRO A 360 -24.74 -17.83 -20.60
CA PRO A 360 -23.98 -18.66 -19.66
C PRO A 360 -23.46 -19.95 -20.31
N PRO A 361 -22.20 -20.35 -20.05
CA PRO A 361 -21.68 -21.67 -20.46
C PRO A 361 -22.60 -22.81 -20.05
N SER A 362 -22.72 -23.85 -20.88
CA SER A 362 -23.63 -24.99 -20.62
C SER A 362 -23.22 -25.88 -19.44
N VAL A 363 -22.00 -25.71 -18.92
CA VAL A 363 -21.46 -26.41 -17.76
C VAL A 363 -21.15 -25.38 -16.68
N ALA A 364 -21.71 -25.58 -15.48
CA ALA A 364 -21.35 -24.79 -14.31
C ALA A 364 -20.00 -25.26 -13.74
N THR A 365 -19.14 -24.30 -13.43
CA THR A 365 -17.94 -24.51 -12.62
C THR A 365 -18.00 -23.59 -11.41
N ASP A 366 -17.75 -24.14 -10.21
CA ASP A 366 -17.81 -23.41 -8.94
C ASP A 366 -16.49 -22.71 -8.56
N CYS A 367 -15.54 -22.59 -9.50
CA CYS A 367 -14.24 -21.96 -9.28
C CYS A 367 -13.66 -21.26 -10.52
N CYS A 368 -12.63 -20.44 -10.31
CA CYS A 368 -11.93 -19.69 -11.36
C CYS A 368 -10.42 -19.55 -11.06
N CYS A 369 -9.61 -19.40 -12.10
CA CYS A 369 -8.14 -19.31 -11.98
C CYS A 369 -7.65 -17.85 -11.95
N VAL A 370 -7.93 -17.12 -10.87
CA VAL A 370 -7.50 -15.72 -10.69
C VAL A 370 -5.99 -15.54 -10.82
N THR A 371 -5.19 -16.51 -10.37
CA THR A 371 -3.72 -16.45 -10.51
C THR A 371 -3.28 -16.47 -11.98
N ALA A 372 -3.97 -17.19 -12.87
CA ALA A 372 -3.70 -17.15 -14.31
C ALA A 372 -4.02 -15.78 -14.91
N ALA A 373 -5.17 -15.19 -14.53
CA ALA A 373 -5.55 -13.85 -14.96
C ALA A 373 -4.50 -12.80 -14.54
N VAL A 374 -4.03 -12.85 -13.30
CA VAL A 374 -2.98 -11.95 -12.78
C VAL A 374 -1.63 -12.17 -13.48
N LYS A 375 -1.21 -13.42 -13.72
CA LYS A 375 0.03 -13.71 -14.49
C LYS A 375 -0.04 -13.12 -15.90
N MET A 376 -1.15 -13.34 -16.60
CA MET A 376 -1.30 -12.86 -17.98
C MET A 376 -1.40 -11.33 -18.03
N ALA A 377 -2.17 -10.72 -17.13
CA ALA A 377 -2.22 -9.27 -17.02
C ALA A 377 -0.84 -8.65 -16.72
N ASN A 378 -0.03 -9.28 -15.86
CA ASN A 378 1.37 -8.89 -15.66
C ASN A 378 2.16 -8.89 -16.98
N LEU A 379 2.07 -9.95 -17.78
CA LEU A 379 2.75 -10.00 -19.09
C LEU A 379 2.28 -8.90 -20.05
N VAL A 380 0.98 -8.60 -20.08
CA VAL A 380 0.39 -7.52 -20.90
C VAL A 380 0.84 -6.14 -20.41
N MET A 381 0.92 -5.91 -19.11
CA MET A 381 1.14 -4.59 -18.51
C MET A 381 2.59 -4.28 -18.14
N ARG A 382 3.50 -5.27 -18.09
CA ARG A 382 4.87 -5.15 -17.50
C ARG A 382 5.74 -3.98 -17.96
N HIS A 383 5.46 -3.40 -19.14
CA HIS A 383 6.23 -2.28 -19.69
C HIS A 383 5.57 -0.93 -19.45
N LEU A 384 4.32 -0.85 -19.01
CA LEU A 384 3.60 0.39 -18.75
C LEU A 384 3.12 0.50 -17.30
N GLY A 385 2.68 -0.58 -16.67
CA GLY A 385 2.01 -0.58 -15.37
C GLY A 385 0.52 -0.24 -15.50
N GLY A 386 -0.06 0.35 -14.46
CA GLY A 386 -1.45 0.80 -14.42
C GLY A 386 -2.40 -0.16 -13.71
N LYS A 387 -3.68 -0.09 -14.06
CA LYS A 387 -4.78 -0.67 -13.28
C LYS A 387 -5.32 -1.96 -13.89
N LEU A 388 -5.29 -3.04 -13.11
CA LEU A 388 -5.88 -4.34 -13.41
C LEU A 388 -7.19 -4.50 -12.63
N SER A 389 -8.33 -4.49 -13.31
CA SER A 389 -9.64 -4.74 -12.68
C SER A 389 -10.07 -6.18 -12.91
N ILE A 390 -10.32 -6.94 -11.84
CA ILE A 390 -10.75 -8.35 -11.90
C ILE A 390 -12.19 -8.48 -11.40
N PHE A 391 -13.09 -8.91 -12.30
CA PHE A 391 -14.49 -9.20 -11.98
C PHE A 391 -14.64 -10.71 -11.75
N SER A 392 -14.93 -11.12 -10.51
CA SER A 392 -15.01 -12.53 -10.10
C SER A 392 -16.28 -12.83 -9.29
N CYS A 393 -16.77 -14.05 -9.45
CA CYS A 393 -18.05 -14.56 -8.92
C CYS A 393 -17.90 -15.92 -8.22
N THR A 394 -16.92 -16.74 -8.60
CA THR A 394 -16.69 -18.09 -8.06
C THR A 394 -15.36 -18.21 -7.32
N LYS A 395 -15.23 -19.22 -6.45
CA LYS A 395 -14.08 -19.31 -5.54
C LYS A 395 -12.75 -19.43 -6.32
N PRO A 396 -11.73 -18.61 -6.03
CA PRO A 396 -10.43 -18.73 -6.68
C PRO A 396 -9.76 -20.08 -6.37
N ILE A 397 -9.14 -20.69 -7.38
CA ILE A 397 -8.16 -21.77 -7.21
C ILE A 397 -6.74 -21.22 -7.37
N GLU A 398 -5.82 -21.77 -6.58
CA GLU A 398 -4.43 -21.30 -6.50
C GLU A 398 -3.66 -21.54 -7.80
N LEU A 399 -3.68 -22.78 -8.29
CA LEU A 399 -3.12 -23.25 -9.57
C LEU A 399 -3.89 -24.49 -10.04
N THR A 400 -3.50 -25.07 -11.17
CA THR A 400 -4.07 -26.30 -11.74
C THR A 400 -4.13 -27.45 -10.71
N PRO A 401 -5.10 -28.39 -10.82
CA PRO A 401 -5.27 -29.49 -9.87
C PRO A 401 -4.05 -30.41 -9.66
N SER A 402 -3.07 -30.36 -10.56
CA SER A 402 -1.79 -31.08 -10.46
C SER A 402 -0.86 -30.51 -9.37
N LYS A 403 -0.97 -29.22 -9.02
CA LYS A 403 -0.11 -28.54 -8.03
C LYS A 403 -0.75 -28.40 -6.63
N LEU A 404 -2.07 -28.54 -6.52
CA LEU A 404 -2.82 -28.50 -5.24
C LEU A 404 -2.32 -29.46 -4.15
N LYS A 405 -1.47 -30.44 -4.47
CA LYS A 405 -0.96 -31.45 -3.53
C LYS A 405 0.33 -31.08 -2.79
N LYS A 406 0.88 -29.87 -2.96
CA LYS A 406 2.25 -29.57 -2.48
C LYS A 406 2.43 -28.42 -1.50
N GLU A 407 1.48 -27.50 -1.37
CA GLU A 407 1.66 -26.28 -0.57
C GLU A 407 0.45 -25.95 0.32
N GLU A 408 0.00 -26.90 1.16
CA GLU A 408 -0.68 -26.54 2.41
C GLU A 408 0.31 -25.84 3.36
N ARG A 409 0.67 -24.61 3.02
CA ARG A 409 1.42 -23.72 3.90
C ARG A 409 0.47 -23.31 5.01
N ALA A 410 0.78 -23.69 6.24
CA ALA A 410 -0.13 -23.45 7.37
C ALA A 410 -0.55 -21.97 7.42
N PRO A 411 -1.85 -21.68 7.64
CA PRO A 411 -2.35 -20.31 7.72
C PRO A 411 -1.58 -19.51 8.77
N ASP A 412 -1.37 -18.22 8.51
CA ASP A 412 -0.64 -17.33 9.43
C ASP A 412 -1.41 -17.15 10.75
N ALA A 413 -1.09 -18.01 11.72
CA ALA A 413 -1.69 -18.04 13.05
C ALA A 413 -1.41 -16.78 13.90
N SER A 414 -0.65 -15.81 13.37
CA SER A 414 -0.47 -14.49 13.99
C SER A 414 -1.47 -13.44 13.52
N SER A 415 -2.20 -13.68 12.42
CA SER A 415 -3.21 -12.76 11.88
C SER A 415 -4.60 -12.99 12.48
N MET A 416 -5.31 -11.89 12.80
CA MET A 416 -6.72 -11.91 13.21
C MET A 416 -7.64 -12.58 12.17
N ILE A 417 -7.30 -12.47 10.88
CA ILE A 417 -8.06 -13.02 9.76
C ILE A 417 -7.08 -13.77 8.85
N PRO A 418 -6.77 -15.04 9.15
CA PRO A 418 -5.74 -15.76 8.43
C PRO A 418 -6.23 -16.18 7.03
N PRO A 419 -5.52 -15.84 5.94
CA PRO A 419 -5.83 -16.33 4.61
C PRO A 419 -5.67 -17.85 4.55
N SER A 420 -6.42 -18.55 3.69
CA SER A 420 -6.15 -19.96 3.42
C SER A 420 -4.95 -20.15 2.48
N SER A 421 -4.59 -19.13 1.70
CA SER A 421 -3.51 -19.15 0.71
C SER A 421 -2.55 -17.96 0.86
N SER A 422 -1.25 -18.19 0.66
CA SER A 422 -0.26 -17.09 0.50
C SER A 422 0.04 -16.75 -0.96
N VAL A 423 -0.41 -17.54 -1.93
CA VAL A 423 0.01 -17.43 -3.35
C VAL A 423 -0.28 -16.03 -3.91
N PHE A 424 -1.46 -15.49 -3.65
CA PHE A 424 -1.85 -14.14 -4.07
C PHE A 424 -0.97 -13.03 -3.49
N LYS A 425 -0.50 -13.19 -2.24
CA LYS A 425 0.45 -12.26 -1.60
C LYS A 425 1.83 -12.36 -2.24
N ASP A 426 2.28 -13.58 -2.55
CA ASP A 426 3.60 -13.78 -3.17
C ASP A 426 3.66 -13.13 -4.57
N MET A 427 2.56 -13.21 -5.34
CA MET A 427 2.42 -12.58 -6.66
C MET A 427 2.50 -11.03 -6.65
N THR A 428 2.19 -10.35 -5.54
CA THR A 428 2.17 -8.88 -5.53
C THR A 428 3.54 -8.28 -5.82
N SER A 429 4.61 -8.98 -5.42
CA SER A 429 6.00 -8.51 -5.59
C SER A 429 6.34 -8.22 -7.05
N ASP A 430 5.87 -9.07 -7.98
CA ASP A 430 6.10 -8.91 -9.41
C ASP A 430 5.28 -7.75 -9.97
N LEU A 431 4.02 -7.60 -9.55
CA LEU A 431 3.13 -6.51 -9.97
C LEU A 431 3.65 -5.13 -9.54
N ILE A 432 4.07 -5.00 -8.28
CA ILE A 432 4.62 -3.75 -7.73
C ILE A 432 5.92 -3.38 -8.45
N ALA A 433 6.75 -4.37 -8.82
CA ALA A 433 7.99 -4.12 -9.55
C ALA A 433 7.78 -3.47 -10.93
N VAL A 434 6.62 -3.68 -11.55
CA VAL A 434 6.23 -3.10 -12.86
C VAL A 434 5.11 -2.05 -12.76
N GLN A 435 4.81 -1.56 -11.55
CA GLN A 435 3.82 -0.50 -11.29
C GLN A 435 2.37 -0.89 -11.66
N ILE A 436 1.96 -2.14 -11.39
CA ILE A 436 0.56 -2.58 -11.54
C ILE A 436 -0.17 -2.52 -10.19
N THR A 437 -1.38 -1.96 -10.21
CA THR A 437 -2.39 -1.98 -9.15
C THR A 437 -3.52 -2.95 -9.50
N VAL A 438 -4.06 -3.69 -8.52
CA VAL A 438 -5.18 -4.62 -8.69
C VAL A 438 -6.43 -4.09 -7.98
N GLU A 439 -7.50 -3.84 -8.73
CA GLU A 439 -8.85 -3.60 -8.21
C GLU A 439 -9.64 -4.92 -8.30
N LEU A 440 -10.29 -5.34 -7.21
CA LEU A 440 -11.06 -6.58 -7.15
C LEU A 440 -12.56 -6.29 -7.03
N PHE A 441 -13.36 -6.75 -7.99
CA PHE A 441 -14.83 -6.69 -7.93
C PHE A 441 -15.37 -8.10 -7.72
N VAL A 442 -15.64 -8.45 -6.46
CA VAL A 442 -16.08 -9.78 -6.07
C VAL A 442 -17.59 -9.79 -5.85
N ALA A 443 -18.32 -10.19 -6.89
CA ALA A 443 -19.77 -10.17 -6.95
C ALA A 443 -20.30 -11.60 -7.08
N THR A 444 -20.80 -12.18 -5.99
CA THR A 444 -21.00 -13.63 -5.86
C THR A 444 -22.35 -13.97 -5.24
N ASP A 445 -22.94 -15.10 -5.62
CA ASP A 445 -24.09 -15.69 -4.93
C ASP A 445 -23.71 -16.72 -3.84
N ASN A 446 -22.40 -16.95 -3.64
CA ASN A 446 -21.83 -17.79 -2.59
C ASN A 446 -21.12 -16.94 -1.52
N LEU A 447 -21.24 -17.31 -0.23
CA LEU A 447 -20.65 -16.55 0.89
C LEU A 447 -19.26 -17.07 1.33
N HIS A 448 -18.57 -17.79 0.43
CA HIS A 448 -17.33 -18.54 0.69
C HIS A 448 -16.29 -18.40 -0.44
N MET A 449 -15.94 -17.15 -0.76
CA MET A 449 -14.92 -16.77 -1.73
C MET A 449 -13.48 -16.81 -1.18
N ASP A 450 -13.33 -16.79 0.16
CA ASP A 450 -12.05 -16.63 0.86
C ASP A 450 -11.32 -15.31 0.54
N LEU A 451 -12.04 -14.20 0.75
CA LEU A 451 -11.55 -12.85 0.49
C LEU A 451 -10.26 -12.52 1.25
N ALA A 452 -10.02 -13.17 2.40
CA ALA A 452 -8.77 -13.04 3.14
C ALA A 452 -7.52 -13.39 2.30
N SER A 453 -7.64 -14.37 1.40
CA SER A 453 -6.55 -14.76 0.48
C SER A 453 -6.45 -13.84 -0.73
N LEU A 454 -7.55 -13.23 -1.18
CA LEU A 454 -7.55 -12.28 -2.31
C LEU A 454 -7.09 -10.87 -1.92
N ALA A 455 -7.49 -10.38 -0.75
CA ALA A 455 -7.22 -9.03 -0.25
C ALA A 455 -5.74 -8.57 -0.35
N PRO A 456 -4.72 -9.43 -0.18
CA PRO A 456 -3.33 -9.09 -0.47
C PRO A 456 -3.09 -8.47 -1.86
N LEU A 457 -3.77 -8.91 -2.92
CA LEU A 457 -3.62 -8.34 -4.27
C LEU A 457 -3.93 -6.84 -4.24
N ALA A 458 -5.11 -6.46 -3.79
CA ALA A 458 -5.53 -5.08 -3.66
C ALA A 458 -4.64 -4.32 -2.64
N LYS A 459 -4.55 -4.83 -1.40
CA LYS A 459 -3.88 -4.17 -0.28
C LYS A 459 -2.41 -3.84 -0.53
N TYR A 460 -1.62 -4.75 -1.10
CA TYR A 460 -0.20 -4.48 -1.32
C TYR A 460 0.10 -3.79 -2.65
N THR A 461 -0.82 -3.81 -3.62
CA THR A 461 -0.65 -3.11 -4.89
C THR A 461 -1.33 -1.73 -4.94
N GLY A 462 -1.86 -1.21 -3.82
CA GLY A 462 -2.50 0.10 -3.76
C GLY A 462 -3.79 0.16 -4.58
N GLY A 463 -4.62 -0.87 -4.45
CA GLY A 463 -5.95 -0.94 -5.09
C GLY A 463 -7.00 -1.39 -4.08
N ASP A 464 -8.26 -1.39 -4.51
CA ASP A 464 -9.42 -1.66 -3.66
C ASP A 464 -10.00 -3.06 -3.91
N MET A 465 -10.79 -3.54 -2.96
CA MET A 465 -11.61 -4.75 -3.11
C MET A 465 -13.05 -4.39 -2.76
N ARG A 466 -13.97 -4.58 -3.71
CA ARG A 466 -15.42 -4.39 -3.54
C ARG A 466 -16.13 -5.73 -3.50
N TYR A 467 -16.96 -5.95 -2.48
CA TYR A 467 -17.65 -7.21 -2.24
C TYR A 467 -19.17 -7.04 -2.30
N TYR A 468 -19.80 -7.83 -3.17
CA TYR A 468 -21.24 -7.82 -3.37
C TYR A 468 -21.81 -9.21 -3.05
N PRO A 469 -22.11 -9.51 -1.77
CA PRO A 469 -22.67 -10.79 -1.36
C PRO A 469 -24.11 -10.95 -1.84
N LEU A 470 -24.46 -12.18 -2.26
CA LEU A 470 -25.75 -12.53 -2.86
C LEU A 470 -26.05 -11.68 -4.12
N PHE A 471 -25.05 -11.52 -4.97
CA PHE A 471 -25.16 -10.68 -6.16
C PHE A 471 -26.21 -11.19 -7.15
N ARG A 472 -27.12 -10.30 -7.50
CA ARG A 472 -27.98 -10.36 -8.67
C ARG A 472 -28.04 -8.95 -9.25
N GLU A 473 -27.93 -8.83 -10.56
CA GLU A 473 -28.01 -7.55 -11.26
C GLU A 473 -29.24 -6.72 -10.86
N SER A 474 -30.41 -7.36 -10.76
CA SER A 474 -31.68 -6.72 -10.38
C SER A 474 -31.71 -6.08 -8.98
N PHE A 475 -30.72 -6.37 -8.13
CA PHE A 475 -30.62 -5.82 -6.77
C PHE A 475 -29.33 -5.04 -6.51
N ARG A 476 -28.18 -5.51 -7.02
CA ARG A 476 -26.86 -4.90 -6.78
C ARG A 476 -26.14 -4.39 -8.03
N GLY A 477 -26.71 -4.58 -9.23
CA GLY A 477 -26.10 -4.14 -10.48
C GLY A 477 -25.88 -2.63 -10.57
N GLU A 478 -26.79 -1.84 -10.01
CA GLU A 478 -26.65 -0.38 -9.90
C GLU A 478 -25.39 0.03 -9.12
N HIS A 479 -25.20 -0.53 -7.93
CA HIS A 479 -24.08 -0.22 -7.05
C HIS A 479 -22.74 -0.64 -7.69
N LEU A 480 -22.68 -1.83 -8.28
CA LEU A 480 -21.51 -2.28 -9.04
C LEU A 480 -21.18 -1.34 -10.22
N ARG A 481 -22.19 -0.85 -10.96
CA ARG A 481 -21.96 0.10 -12.05
C ARG A 481 -21.39 1.42 -11.54
N GLN A 482 -21.94 1.97 -10.46
CA GLN A 482 -21.47 3.22 -9.85
C GLN A 482 -20.03 3.09 -9.35
N ASP A 483 -19.68 1.97 -8.72
CA ASP A 483 -18.32 1.71 -8.24
C ASP A 483 -17.31 1.58 -9.40
N ILE A 484 -17.69 0.93 -10.51
CA ILE A 484 -16.87 0.84 -11.72
C ILE A 484 -16.68 2.23 -12.35
N GLN A 485 -17.76 3.03 -12.44
CA GLN A 485 -17.73 4.39 -12.96
C GLN A 485 -16.77 5.26 -12.13
N HIS A 486 -16.94 5.29 -10.81
CA HIS A 486 -16.06 6.02 -9.89
C HIS A 486 -14.60 5.56 -9.99
N MET A 487 -14.35 4.24 -9.98
CA MET A 487 -13.00 3.66 -10.10
C MET A 487 -12.25 4.11 -11.36
N LEU A 488 -12.98 4.40 -12.45
CA LEU A 488 -12.44 4.85 -13.73
C LEU A 488 -12.27 6.37 -13.83
N THR A 489 -13.15 7.16 -13.22
CA THR A 489 -13.17 8.63 -13.36
C THR A 489 -12.55 9.42 -12.21
N ARG A 490 -12.36 8.82 -11.03
CA ARG A 490 -11.73 9.45 -9.85
C ARG A 490 -10.29 9.92 -10.13
N GLU A 491 -9.84 11.02 -9.52
CA GLU A 491 -8.45 11.49 -9.66
C GLU A 491 -7.49 10.36 -9.26
N THR A 492 -6.58 10.04 -10.17
CA THR A 492 -5.61 8.94 -10.02
C THR A 492 -4.24 9.40 -10.47
N GLY A 493 -3.26 9.29 -9.58
CA GLY A 493 -1.84 9.43 -9.86
C GLY A 493 -1.20 8.07 -10.16
N PHE A 494 -0.49 7.97 -11.28
CA PHE A 494 0.16 6.75 -11.78
C PHE A 494 1.65 6.71 -11.41
N GLU A 495 2.22 5.51 -11.32
CA GLU A 495 3.60 5.25 -10.86
C GLU A 495 3.91 5.98 -9.55
N ALA A 496 2.97 5.93 -8.60
CA ALA A 496 2.99 6.74 -7.40
C ALA A 496 3.89 6.15 -6.30
N VAL A 497 4.74 7.01 -5.74
CA VAL A 497 5.60 6.69 -4.60
C VAL A 497 5.55 7.80 -3.57
N MET A 498 5.42 7.43 -2.30
CA MET A 498 5.22 8.36 -1.21
C MET A 498 6.32 8.22 -0.15
N LYS A 499 6.73 9.35 0.43
CA LYS A 499 7.66 9.39 1.56
C LYS A 499 7.19 10.38 2.63
N PHE A 500 6.94 9.86 3.82
CA PHE A 500 6.75 10.64 5.04
C PHE A 500 8.10 11.00 5.68
N ARG A 501 8.14 12.14 6.37
CA ARG A 501 9.25 12.62 7.19
C ARG A 501 8.67 13.27 8.44
N VAL A 502 9.37 13.15 9.56
CA VAL A 502 9.03 13.80 10.83
C VAL A 502 10.26 14.48 11.41
N SER A 503 10.07 15.51 12.25
CA SER A 503 11.17 16.16 12.98
C SER A 503 11.98 15.18 13.84
N PRO A 504 13.28 15.42 14.04
CA PRO A 504 14.13 14.68 14.98
C PRO A 504 13.54 14.66 16.40
N GLY A 505 13.83 13.59 17.13
CA GLY A 505 13.13 13.26 18.36
C GLY A 505 11.85 12.44 18.13
N TYR A 506 11.46 12.19 16.88
CA TYR A 506 10.32 11.33 16.52
C TYR A 506 10.74 10.29 15.48
N GLN A 507 10.01 9.18 15.43
CA GLN A 507 10.17 8.11 14.45
C GLN A 507 8.81 7.68 13.88
N LEU A 508 8.79 7.32 12.60
CA LEU A 508 7.66 6.67 11.94
C LEU A 508 7.71 5.18 12.28
N LYS A 509 6.69 4.64 12.95
CA LYS A 509 6.69 3.27 13.49
C LYS A 509 6.06 2.27 12.52
N SER A 510 4.81 2.51 12.16
CA SER A 510 4.00 1.64 11.30
C SER A 510 3.22 2.48 10.28
N TYR A 511 2.87 1.85 9.17
CA TYR A 511 2.08 2.45 8.09
C TYR A 511 0.80 1.63 7.89
N HIS A 512 -0.30 2.31 7.59
CA HIS A 512 -1.62 1.73 7.40
C HIS A 512 -2.26 2.33 6.13
N GLY A 513 -3.06 1.54 5.41
CA GLY A 513 -3.58 1.87 4.08
C GLY A 513 -3.21 0.78 3.08
N HIS A 514 -3.59 0.96 1.81
CA HIS A 514 -3.26 0.02 0.73
C HIS A 514 -1.97 0.50 0.04
N LEU A 515 -0.85 -0.16 0.35
CA LEU A 515 0.47 0.20 -0.13
C LEU A 515 1.45 -0.96 0.03
N PHE A 516 2.59 -0.85 -0.66
CA PHE A 516 3.78 -1.64 -0.39
C PHE A 516 4.86 -0.80 0.29
N GLN A 517 5.28 -1.21 1.49
CA GLN A 517 6.43 -0.61 2.16
C GLN A 517 7.73 -1.21 1.61
N ARG A 518 8.36 -0.52 0.67
CA ARG A 518 9.59 -0.98 0.01
C ARG A 518 10.84 -0.83 0.88
N THR A 519 10.91 0.26 1.65
CA THR A 519 11.92 0.47 2.69
C THR A 519 11.27 1.18 3.88
N ARG A 520 12.01 1.38 4.99
CA ARG A 520 11.48 2.06 6.19
C ARG A 520 10.75 3.37 5.88
N ASP A 521 11.23 4.13 4.89
CA ASP A 521 10.72 5.47 4.55
C ASP A 521 10.19 5.57 3.10
N LEU A 522 10.00 4.46 2.39
CA LEU A 522 9.54 4.49 0.99
C LEU A 522 8.33 3.59 0.80
N LEU A 523 7.21 4.23 0.52
CA LEU A 523 5.91 3.62 0.27
C LEU A 523 5.64 3.66 -1.24
N VAL A 524 5.07 2.60 -1.77
CA VAL A 524 4.75 2.44 -3.19
C VAL A 524 3.25 2.12 -3.29
N ALA A 525 2.52 2.95 -4.02
CA ALA A 525 1.12 2.75 -4.36
C ALA A 525 1.01 3.06 -5.86
N PRO A 526 1.24 2.07 -6.75
CA PRO A 526 1.42 2.29 -8.17
C PRO A 526 0.34 3.15 -8.82
N ASN A 527 -0.92 2.95 -8.44
CA ASN A 527 -1.97 3.93 -8.57
C ASN A 527 -2.29 4.50 -7.19
N CYS A 528 -2.20 5.82 -7.04
CA CYS A 528 -2.71 6.52 -5.86
C CYS A 528 -3.97 7.28 -6.24
N THR A 529 -5.07 7.16 -5.47
CA THR A 529 -6.37 7.77 -5.84
C THR A 529 -6.86 8.81 -4.85
N GLU A 530 -7.84 9.63 -5.24
CA GLU A 530 -8.45 10.64 -4.36
C GLU A 530 -9.06 10.07 -3.08
N ASP A 531 -9.53 8.82 -3.10
CA ASP A 531 -10.13 8.13 -1.95
C ASP A 531 -9.09 7.61 -0.95
N GLU A 532 -7.82 7.47 -1.35
CA GLU A 532 -6.84 6.74 -0.56
C GLU A 532 -6.25 7.55 0.60
N THR A 533 -6.51 7.06 1.81
CA THR A 533 -5.94 7.60 3.04
C THR A 533 -4.87 6.69 3.62
N PHE A 534 -3.68 7.25 3.84
CA PHE A 534 -2.54 6.55 4.42
C PHE A 534 -2.31 7.01 5.86
N GLY A 535 -2.44 6.09 6.82
CA GLY A 535 -2.15 6.32 8.23
C GLY A 535 -0.70 6.00 8.60
N CYS A 536 -0.14 6.72 9.58
CA CYS A 536 1.15 6.40 10.17
C CYS A 536 1.16 6.64 11.67
N ILE A 537 1.68 5.68 12.44
CA ILE A 537 1.90 5.81 13.89
C ILE A 537 3.28 6.42 14.14
N VAL A 538 3.36 7.37 15.07
CA VAL A 538 4.56 8.12 15.42
C VAL A 538 4.94 7.86 16.87
N GLU A 539 6.24 7.62 17.12
CA GLU A 539 6.80 7.46 18.47
C GLU A 539 7.86 8.52 18.77
N VAL A 540 7.89 9.00 20.00
CA VAL A 540 8.97 9.85 20.51
C VAL A 540 10.22 8.99 20.73
N ASN A 541 11.32 9.38 20.11
CA ASN A 541 12.62 8.75 20.29
C ASN A 541 13.25 9.19 21.61
N LYS A 542 13.16 8.34 22.64
CA LYS A 542 13.77 8.57 23.96
C LYS A 542 15.29 8.77 23.94
N ASP A 543 15.97 8.17 22.97
CA ASP A 543 17.43 8.18 22.84
C ASP A 543 17.92 9.40 22.04
N PHE A 544 17.03 10.33 21.67
CA PHE A 544 17.37 11.54 20.93
C PHE A 544 18.02 12.62 21.81
N SER A 545 19.33 12.76 21.68
CA SER A 545 20.16 13.76 22.37
C SER A 545 20.42 15.05 21.57
N GLY A 546 19.77 15.22 20.41
CA GLY A 546 19.96 16.40 19.56
C GLY A 546 19.21 17.66 20.03
N PRO A 547 19.35 18.79 19.30
CA PRO A 547 18.70 20.04 19.65
C PRO A 547 17.17 19.88 19.76
N GLN A 548 16.62 20.31 20.88
CA GLN A 548 15.18 20.24 21.14
C GLN A 548 14.48 21.44 20.50
N ALA A 549 13.94 21.24 19.29
CA ALA A 549 13.01 22.20 18.67
C ALA A 549 11.77 22.40 19.56
N ARG A 550 11.06 23.54 19.44
CA ARG A 550 9.81 23.79 20.19
C ARG A 550 8.60 23.02 19.65
N SER A 551 8.70 22.50 18.43
CA SER A 551 7.60 21.92 17.65
C SER A 551 8.01 20.63 16.94
N VAL A 552 7.02 19.93 16.37
CA VAL A 552 7.17 18.77 15.48
C VAL A 552 6.63 19.15 14.12
N CYS A 553 7.38 18.91 13.05
CA CYS A 553 6.86 19.00 11.70
C CYS A 553 6.73 17.60 11.10
N ILE A 554 5.62 17.36 10.41
CA ILE A 554 5.35 16.19 9.58
C ILE A 554 5.27 16.69 8.12
N GLN A 555 6.02 16.04 7.23
CA GLN A 555 5.97 16.30 5.79
C GLN A 555 5.75 15.00 5.02
N ALA A 556 4.64 14.94 4.28
CA ALA A 556 4.37 13.93 3.28
C ALA A 556 4.72 14.46 1.89
N ALA A 557 5.31 13.61 1.04
CA ALA A 557 5.54 13.92 -0.36
C ALA A 557 5.17 12.72 -1.24
N LEU A 558 4.21 12.92 -2.14
CA LEU A 558 3.79 11.97 -3.18
C LEU A 558 4.41 12.40 -4.51
N LEU A 559 5.21 11.55 -5.14
CA LEU A 559 5.67 11.70 -6.51
C LEU A 559 4.83 10.79 -7.40
N TYR A 560 4.15 11.35 -8.40
CA TYR A 560 3.19 10.63 -9.25
C TYR A 560 3.16 11.20 -10.68
N THR A 561 2.51 10.48 -11.59
CA THR A 561 2.21 10.90 -12.96
C THR A 561 0.72 11.19 -13.05
N SER A 562 0.31 12.39 -13.45
CA SER A 562 -1.11 12.71 -13.64
C SER A 562 -1.69 11.95 -14.83
N SER A 563 -3.02 11.81 -14.87
CA SER A 563 -3.77 11.27 -16.01
C SER A 563 -3.45 12.01 -17.34
N ALA A 564 -3.18 13.32 -17.27
CA ALA A 564 -2.75 14.16 -18.39
C ALA A 564 -1.30 13.90 -18.86
N GLY A 565 -0.50 13.14 -18.10
CA GLY A 565 0.88 12.79 -18.45
C GLY A 565 1.96 13.71 -17.89
N GLU A 566 1.66 14.50 -16.85
CA GLU A 566 2.66 15.31 -16.16
C GLU A 566 3.23 14.55 -14.96
N ARG A 567 4.55 14.52 -14.79
CA ARG A 567 5.14 14.04 -13.52
C ARG A 567 5.04 15.17 -12.50
N ARG A 568 4.33 14.94 -11.39
CA ARG A 568 4.09 15.91 -10.32
C ARG A 568 4.60 15.42 -8.98
N ILE A 569 4.90 16.36 -8.08
CA ILE A 569 5.18 16.10 -6.67
C ILE A 569 4.19 16.90 -5.84
N ARG A 570 3.28 16.24 -5.11
CA ARG A 570 2.46 16.90 -4.09
C ARG A 570 3.14 16.81 -2.74
N VAL A 571 3.32 17.95 -2.07
CA VAL A 571 3.94 18.04 -0.73
C VAL A 571 2.92 18.60 0.25
N ASN A 572 2.63 17.84 1.30
CA ASN A 572 1.79 18.24 2.42
C ASN A 572 2.66 18.38 3.67
N THR A 573 2.67 19.54 4.31
CA THR A 573 3.48 19.84 5.49
C THR A 573 2.61 20.47 6.58
N SER A 574 2.68 19.94 7.80
CA SER A 574 2.07 20.53 8.99
C SER A 574 3.06 20.54 10.15
N GLN A 575 2.93 21.54 11.03
CA GLN A 575 3.70 21.71 12.25
C GLN A 575 2.76 21.78 13.46
N TYR A 576 3.19 21.16 14.56
CA TYR A 576 2.45 21.03 15.81
C TYR A 576 3.35 21.43 17.00
N PRO A 577 2.86 22.21 17.98
CA PRO A 577 3.59 22.48 19.21
C PRO A 577 3.84 21.20 20.02
N LYS A 578 4.79 21.25 20.96
CA LYS A 578 5.08 20.16 21.90
C LYS A 578 4.74 20.55 23.34
N SER A 579 4.31 19.58 24.15
CA SER A 579 4.18 19.74 25.60
C SER A 579 4.71 18.56 26.40
N LEU A 580 5.23 18.83 27.60
CA LEU A 580 5.54 17.82 28.61
C LEU A 580 4.31 17.50 29.48
N ASP A 581 3.32 18.40 29.51
CA ASP A 581 2.08 18.23 30.23
C ASP A 581 1.14 17.26 29.49
N VAL A 582 0.72 16.22 30.20
CA VAL A 582 -0.18 15.19 29.68
C VAL A 582 -1.60 15.73 29.54
N GLU A 583 -2.03 16.65 30.41
CA GLU A 583 -3.37 17.23 30.33
C GLU A 583 -3.52 18.09 29.07
N GLN A 584 -2.55 18.96 28.79
CA GLN A 584 -2.49 19.72 27.55
C GLN A 584 -2.41 18.84 26.28
N VAL A 585 -1.65 17.74 26.31
CA VAL A 585 -1.61 16.78 25.19
C VAL A 585 -2.99 16.13 25.01
N MET A 586 -3.62 15.63 26.07
CA MET A 586 -4.92 14.95 25.98
C MET A 586 -6.08 15.87 25.59
N ALA A 587 -6.07 17.12 26.03
CA ALA A 587 -7.01 18.15 25.60
C ALA A 587 -6.88 18.52 24.11
N SER A 588 -5.75 18.17 23.47
CA SER A 588 -5.48 18.41 22.05
C SER A 588 -5.85 17.23 21.12
N CYS A 589 -6.33 16.13 21.70
CA CYS A 589 -6.61 14.88 21.00
C CYS A 589 -7.86 14.98 20.12
N ASP A 590 -7.75 14.47 18.90
CA ASP A 590 -8.87 14.22 17.99
C ASP A 590 -9.38 12.79 18.21
N ALA A 591 -10.53 12.65 18.87
CA ALA A 591 -11.10 11.34 19.21
C ALA A 591 -11.45 10.48 17.98
N GLN A 592 -11.81 11.08 16.83
CA GLN A 592 -12.08 10.34 15.61
C GLN A 592 -10.80 9.76 15.03
N ALA A 593 -9.77 10.59 14.88
CA ALA A 593 -8.47 10.16 14.38
C ALA A 593 -7.84 9.10 15.32
N ALA A 594 -7.92 9.29 16.64
CA ALA A 594 -7.46 8.31 17.61
C ALA A 594 -8.18 6.95 17.47
N ALA A 595 -9.53 6.96 17.36
CA ALA A 595 -10.31 5.74 17.17
C ALA A 595 -9.94 5.00 15.86
N ILE A 596 -9.71 5.72 14.76
CA ILE A 596 -9.30 5.11 13.48
C ILE A 596 -7.91 4.47 13.60
N ILE A 597 -6.93 5.14 14.24
CA ILE A 597 -5.60 4.55 14.49
C ILE A 597 -5.74 3.29 15.35
N MET A 598 -6.52 3.35 16.43
CA MET A 598 -6.78 2.19 17.28
C MET A 598 -7.42 1.03 16.50
N GLY A 599 -8.38 1.30 15.62
CA GLY A 599 -9.00 0.29 14.75
C GLY A 599 -8.01 -0.35 13.78
N LYS A 600 -7.26 0.44 13.00
CA LYS A 600 -6.28 -0.11 12.05
C LYS A 600 -5.08 -0.77 12.78
N TYR A 601 -4.70 -0.35 13.99
CA TYR A 601 -3.76 -1.09 14.84
C TYR A 601 -4.34 -2.44 15.26
N ALA A 602 -5.57 -2.46 15.79
CA ALA A 602 -6.23 -3.69 16.23
C ALA A 602 -6.39 -4.73 15.11
N ILE A 603 -6.67 -4.30 13.86
CA ILE A 603 -6.75 -5.19 12.69
C ILE A 603 -5.40 -5.84 12.36
N ASN A 604 -4.30 -5.07 12.36
CA ASN A 604 -3.01 -5.55 11.85
C ASN A 604 -2.14 -6.23 12.92
N GLU A 605 -2.30 -5.90 14.20
CA GLU A 605 -1.41 -6.35 15.28
C GLU A 605 -2.05 -7.38 16.24
N SER A 606 -3.34 -7.69 16.10
CA SER A 606 -4.04 -8.67 16.94
C SER A 606 -4.04 -10.05 16.30
N ARG A 607 -3.93 -11.09 17.14
CA ARG A 607 -3.93 -12.50 16.69
C ARG A 607 -5.32 -13.07 16.46
N ASN A 608 -6.33 -12.44 17.05
CA ASN A 608 -7.73 -12.85 16.98
C ASN A 608 -8.63 -11.69 17.42
N VAL A 609 -9.94 -11.86 17.20
CA VAL A 609 -10.96 -10.85 17.50
C VAL A 609 -11.03 -10.53 19.01
N SER A 610 -10.77 -11.48 19.90
CA SER A 610 -10.78 -11.23 21.35
C SER A 610 -9.64 -10.30 21.76
N ASP A 611 -8.43 -10.52 21.24
CA ASP A 611 -7.27 -9.65 21.48
C ASP A 611 -7.51 -8.23 20.95
N ALA A 612 -8.07 -8.11 19.75
CA ALA A 612 -8.44 -6.83 19.14
C ALA A 612 -9.45 -6.05 20.00
N ARG A 613 -10.55 -6.72 20.40
CA ARG A 613 -11.58 -6.12 21.28
C ARG A 613 -11.00 -5.70 22.63
N LYS A 614 -10.14 -6.53 23.22
CA LYS A 614 -9.46 -6.23 24.49
C LYS A 614 -8.56 -5.00 24.35
N TYR A 615 -7.75 -4.92 23.29
CA TYR A 615 -6.93 -3.73 23.02
C TYR A 615 -7.77 -2.45 22.90
N LEU A 616 -8.88 -2.48 22.14
CA LEU A 616 -9.77 -1.33 21.98
C LEU A 616 -10.38 -0.88 23.31
N LEU A 617 -10.88 -1.83 24.12
CA LEU A 617 -11.48 -1.56 25.43
C LEU A 617 -10.45 -1.02 26.43
N ASP A 618 -9.34 -1.73 26.63
CA ASP A 618 -8.30 -1.37 27.61
C ASP A 618 -7.69 0.00 27.30
N THR A 619 -7.40 0.28 26.02
CA THR A 619 -6.82 1.56 25.58
C THR A 619 -7.79 2.71 25.84
N THR A 620 -9.08 2.53 25.55
CA THR A 620 -10.12 3.53 25.81
C THR A 620 -10.30 3.79 27.31
N GLN A 621 -10.37 2.72 28.11
CA GLN A 621 -10.50 2.83 29.57
C GLN A 621 -9.28 3.49 30.20
N ALA A 622 -8.07 3.21 29.71
CA ALA A 622 -6.84 3.82 30.19
C ALA A 622 -6.75 5.31 29.81
N ALA A 623 -7.18 5.68 28.60
CA ALA A 623 -7.19 7.07 28.14
C ALA A 623 -8.16 7.96 28.93
N LEU A 624 -9.32 7.41 29.30
CA LEU A 624 -10.39 8.11 30.03
C LEU A 624 -10.27 7.96 31.56
N ALA A 625 -9.14 7.49 32.08
CA ALA A 625 -8.93 7.39 33.52
C ALA A 625 -8.72 8.77 34.17
N GLY A 626 -9.34 8.98 35.34
CA GLY A 626 -9.11 10.18 36.16
C GLY A 626 -9.67 11.47 35.52
N PRO A 627 -8.88 12.56 35.44
CA PRO A 627 -9.37 13.86 34.96
C PRO A 627 -9.77 13.83 33.47
N ASN A 628 -9.12 13.01 32.66
CA ASN A 628 -9.38 12.89 31.22
C ASN A 628 -10.83 12.49 30.90
N ALA A 629 -11.54 11.84 31.83
CA ALA A 629 -12.96 11.49 31.69
C ALA A 629 -13.90 12.70 31.49
N ARG A 630 -13.41 13.93 31.76
CA ARG A 630 -14.18 15.18 31.68
C ARG A 630 -13.78 16.06 30.49
N LEU A 631 -12.89 15.59 29.64
CA LEU A 631 -12.44 16.34 28.47
C LEU A 631 -13.47 16.22 27.33
N GLU A 632 -14.09 17.34 26.96
CA GLU A 632 -15.12 17.41 25.90
C GLU A 632 -14.63 16.82 24.57
N ASN A 633 -13.36 17.05 24.21
CA ASN A 633 -12.76 16.51 22.97
C ASN A 633 -12.63 14.97 22.97
N LEU A 634 -12.81 14.29 24.11
CA LEU A 634 -12.79 12.84 24.26
C LEU A 634 -14.19 12.23 24.51
N GLU A 635 -15.25 13.03 24.66
CA GLU A 635 -16.60 12.54 24.96
C GLU A 635 -17.12 11.53 23.90
N ALA A 636 -16.77 11.75 22.63
CA ALA A 636 -17.15 10.87 21.54
C ALA A 636 -16.37 9.53 21.50
N LEU A 637 -15.19 9.42 22.15
CA LEU A 637 -14.30 8.27 22.03
C LEU A 637 -14.96 6.93 22.45
N PRO A 638 -15.68 6.82 23.59
CA PRO A 638 -16.43 5.61 23.94
C PRO A 638 -17.47 5.22 22.89
N GLY A 639 -18.16 6.19 22.29
CA GLY A 639 -19.18 5.97 21.27
C GLY A 639 -18.58 5.42 19.97
N LEU A 640 -17.47 6.04 19.52
CA LEU A 640 -16.70 5.60 18.35
C LEU A 640 -16.16 4.18 18.54
N VAL A 641 -15.55 3.90 19.69
CA VAL A 641 -15.00 2.57 19.99
C VAL A 641 -16.10 1.53 20.18
N LEU A 642 -17.26 1.89 20.75
CA LEU A 642 -18.43 1.01 20.77
C LEU A 642 -18.96 0.72 19.36
N GLY A 643 -18.88 1.69 18.44
CA GLY A 643 -19.14 1.50 17.02
C GLY A 643 -18.21 0.46 16.40
N LEU A 644 -16.90 0.63 16.59
CA LEU A 644 -15.89 -0.37 16.16
C LEU A 644 -16.22 -1.76 16.74
N LEU A 645 -16.45 -1.87 18.05
CA LEU A 645 -16.78 -3.14 18.71
C LEU A 645 -18.11 -3.79 18.26
N LYS A 646 -18.95 -3.07 17.52
CA LYS A 646 -20.19 -3.57 16.91
C LYS A 646 -20.08 -3.83 15.41
N SER A 647 -19.06 -3.30 14.73
CA SER A 647 -18.77 -3.61 13.33
C SER A 647 -18.43 -5.09 13.11
N ASP A 648 -18.72 -5.60 11.92
CA ASP A 648 -18.51 -7.01 11.55
C ASP A 648 -17.05 -7.46 11.75
N VAL A 649 -16.07 -6.60 11.45
CA VAL A 649 -14.64 -6.88 11.65
C VAL A 649 -14.31 -7.26 13.10
N PHE A 650 -14.82 -6.53 14.09
CA PHE A 650 -14.56 -6.78 15.52
C PHE A 650 -15.69 -7.47 16.26
N SER A 651 -16.83 -7.74 15.63
CA SER A 651 -17.99 -8.37 16.28
C SER A 651 -17.62 -9.74 16.85
N ALA A 652 -18.02 -10.00 18.10
CA ALA A 652 -17.89 -11.30 18.74
C ALA A 652 -19.07 -12.25 18.44
N ALA A 653 -20.04 -11.80 17.64
CA ALA A 653 -21.16 -12.64 17.20
C ALA A 653 -20.69 -13.68 16.17
N GLY A 654 -21.29 -14.87 16.22
CA GLY A 654 -20.92 -16.03 15.40
C GLY A 654 -21.63 -16.13 14.05
N ASP A 655 -22.42 -15.13 13.70
CA ASP A 655 -23.20 -14.99 12.46
C ASP A 655 -22.44 -14.26 11.34
N ILE A 656 -21.40 -13.50 11.67
CA ILE A 656 -20.54 -12.81 10.70
C ILE A 656 -19.68 -13.82 9.93
N THR A 657 -19.82 -13.86 8.60
CA THR A 657 -19.04 -14.76 7.74
C THR A 657 -17.56 -14.36 7.70
N ARG A 658 -16.68 -15.33 7.39
CA ARG A 658 -15.24 -15.09 7.23
C ARG A 658 -14.94 -14.02 6.18
N ASP A 659 -15.70 -14.01 5.09
CA ASP A 659 -15.56 -13.06 3.99
C ASP A 659 -16.07 -11.67 4.34
N ALA A 660 -17.24 -11.54 4.99
CA ALA A 660 -17.71 -10.24 5.48
C ALA A 660 -16.69 -9.62 6.45
N ARG A 661 -16.15 -10.41 7.38
CA ARG A 661 -15.11 -9.95 8.31
C ARG A 661 -13.81 -9.56 7.60
N ALA A 662 -13.40 -10.29 6.56
CA ALA A 662 -12.19 -10.00 5.79
C ALA A 662 -12.35 -8.74 4.94
N TYR A 663 -13.53 -8.52 4.35
CA TYR A 663 -13.89 -7.32 3.60
C TYR A 663 -13.89 -6.08 4.49
N GLU A 664 -14.56 -6.13 5.64
CA GLU A 664 -14.64 -5.00 6.60
C GLU A 664 -13.31 -4.70 7.32
N ALA A 665 -12.30 -5.58 7.19
CA ALA A 665 -10.96 -5.36 7.71
C ALA A 665 -10.00 -4.72 6.70
N HIS A 666 -10.33 -4.77 5.40
CA HIS A 666 -9.59 -4.15 4.29
C HIS A 666 -9.51 -2.62 4.50
#